data_AF-A0A8T2HLX8-F1
#
_entry.id   AF-A0A8T2HLX8-F1
#
_cell.length_a   1.000
_cell.length_b   1.000
_cell.length_c   1.000
_cell.angle_alpha   90.00
_cell.angle_beta   90.00
_cell.angle_gamma   90.00
#
_symmetry.space_group_name_H-M   'P 1'
#
loop_
_entity.id
_entity.type
_entity.pdbx_description
1 polymer ?
#
loop_
_entity_poly.entity_id
_entity_poly.type
_entity_poly.pdbx_seq_one_letter_code
_entity_poly.pdbx_strand_id
1 'polypeptide(L)'
;MEGPCDRACERAARCTRRRHPPDRPQPGGSIVTERHFLVVAHTGRDESLAAAVEVVNLLRAAGVVPVVDAESLDDLRAAAGDGALLVLGRDIGVGDLELVIVLGGDGTILRAAELARGCSAPLLGVNLGHVGFLAESERDDLSSAVARALDRDYLVEERMTLSVRVKLGTEVIYETWALNEATVEKASRERMLEVVIEVDGRPLSSFGCDGVVMSTPTGSTAYAFSAGGPVVWPRRRRAVVRRSSGLRSADGCTCRRAAFVNPRSPRATAPRPLHRPSGEQVRAARARLAGSDRRGGSRHVIEEISIRNLGVIGEARLPLGPGFTALTGETGAGKTMVVTALGLLLGDRADTGAIRSGSGQALVEGHWHVDESGPVADRVRDAGGDLDGGALILSRSISQEGRSRAVVGGRSTPIGVLNEIGQQLVVVHGQSDQVRLKSATAQREALDRFAGPELQQVLGDYREIFQRYNDAQSELDVLVADRDRRAREADELRLAMTEIEAAAPRPGEDVELTERADRLTNIEDLRLAAAQAHELISSESLDEARDALALIESARRAVDRVASHDAELQPVVDALANAGFVVGEVATQLSSYLASLDSDGGRELETVQQRRAELSVLMRKYGPTLDEVIDYLDSGSTRLLELDHDSDRIDALRAEVDADRGRVMALAERLSDLRRVAGIRLSERVTGELAALAMGAARITVEVAQRDEYTASGRDVVSILLQPHAGAEPRPLGRGASGGELSRVMLALEVVIAATDPVPTFVFDEVDAGVGGASAIEIGRRLARLAQTAQVIVVTHLAQVAAFATNHLSVVKDSDGAVTASSVRQLDGDDRVAEMARLLSGLPDSETGLTHARELIETARELVG
;
A
#
# COMPACT_ATOMS: atom_id res chain seq x y z
N MET A 1 -14.98 21.12 33.50
CA MET A 1 -15.75 20.00 34.07
C MET A 1 -15.03 18.74 33.66
N GLU A 2 -14.27 18.18 34.59
CA GLU A 2 -13.44 16.99 34.42
C GLU A 2 -14.31 15.74 34.59
N GLY A 3 -14.26 14.83 33.61
CA GLY A 3 -14.88 13.51 33.66
C GLY A 3 -13.79 12.42 33.48
N PRO A 4 -13.88 11.27 34.16
CA PRO A 4 -12.75 10.36 34.32
C PRO A 4 -12.65 9.39 33.14
N CYS A 5 -11.65 9.55 32.27
CA CYS A 5 -11.30 8.54 31.26
C CYS A 5 -9.82 8.09 31.30
N ASP A 6 -9.04 8.58 32.26
CA ASP A 6 -7.56 8.43 32.26
C ASP A 6 -7.01 7.24 33.08
N ARG A 7 -7.75 6.14 33.25
CA ARG A 7 -7.21 4.97 33.99
C ARG A 7 -7.26 3.62 33.28
N ALA A 8 -7.69 3.55 32.02
CA ALA A 8 -7.66 2.30 31.25
C ALA A 8 -6.42 2.15 30.32
N CYS A 9 -5.72 3.23 29.98
CA CYS A 9 -4.65 3.20 28.98
C CYS A 9 -3.26 2.75 29.51
N GLU A 10 -3.02 2.76 30.82
CA GLU A 10 -1.68 2.51 31.39
C GLU A 10 -1.33 1.03 31.66
N ARG A 11 -2.22 0.06 31.41
CA ARG A 11 -1.93 -1.37 31.68
C ARG A 11 -1.47 -2.20 30.48
N ALA A 12 -1.27 -1.60 29.30
CA ALA A 12 -0.84 -2.32 28.09
C ALA A 12 0.69 -2.30 27.85
N ALA A 13 1.50 -2.12 28.90
CA ALA A 13 2.96 -2.17 28.83
C ALA A 13 3.51 -3.55 29.22
N ARG A 14 3.27 -4.58 28.38
CA ARG A 14 4.06 -5.82 28.38
C ARG A 14 3.87 -6.58 27.07
N CYS A 15 4.91 -6.58 26.26
CA CYS A 15 5.04 -7.37 25.04
C CYS A 15 5.17 -8.86 25.42
N THR A 16 4.13 -9.65 25.22
CA THR A 16 4.21 -11.12 25.29
C THR A 16 3.86 -11.70 23.94
N ARG A 17 4.81 -12.43 23.31
CA ARG A 17 4.46 -13.43 22.29
C ARG A 17 3.52 -14.44 22.95
N ARG A 18 2.21 -14.29 22.78
CA ARG A 18 1.26 -15.32 23.20
C ARG A 18 1.11 -16.28 22.05
N ARG A 19 1.65 -17.50 22.18
CA ARG A 19 0.95 -18.65 21.60
C ARG A 19 -0.43 -18.64 22.26
N HIS A 20 -1.51 -18.78 21.50
CA HIS A 20 -2.78 -19.11 22.13
C HIS A 20 -2.56 -20.46 22.81
N PRO A 21 -2.58 -20.55 24.16
CA PRO A 21 -2.46 -21.87 24.78
C PRO A 21 -3.67 -22.68 24.34
N PRO A 22 -3.53 -24.00 24.10
CA PRO A 22 -4.71 -24.83 24.00
C PRO A 22 -5.38 -24.76 25.37
N ASP A 23 -6.56 -24.13 25.44
CA ASP A 23 -7.43 -24.28 26.60
C ASP A 23 -7.72 -25.77 26.72
N ARG A 24 -7.02 -26.45 27.64
CA ARG A 24 -7.44 -27.78 28.07
C ARG A 24 -8.76 -27.56 28.82
N PRO A 25 -9.88 -28.15 28.38
CA PRO A 25 -11.12 -28.05 29.14
C PRO A 25 -10.88 -28.64 30.53
N GLN A 26 -11.23 -27.88 31.57
CA GLN A 26 -11.35 -28.44 32.90
C GLN A 26 -12.38 -29.57 32.85
N PRO A 27 -12.15 -30.72 33.50
CA PRO A 27 -13.10 -31.82 33.47
C PRO A 27 -14.29 -31.46 34.38
N GLY A 28 -15.29 -30.81 33.80
CA GLY A 28 -16.53 -30.46 34.49
C GLY A 28 -17.35 -29.43 33.74
N GLY A 29 -18.22 -29.90 32.84
CA GLY A 29 -19.24 -29.07 32.16
C GLY A 29 -19.23 -29.22 30.64
N SER A 30 -20.11 -30.06 30.10
CA SER A 30 -20.34 -30.19 28.67
C SER A 30 -21.09 -28.96 28.12
N ILE A 31 -20.39 -28.06 27.45
CA ILE A 31 -20.98 -27.21 26.41
C ILE A 31 -20.01 -27.29 25.24
N VAL A 32 -20.32 -28.12 24.24
CA VAL A 32 -19.62 -28.10 22.96
C VAL A 32 -20.06 -26.79 22.30
N THR A 33 -19.19 -25.78 22.31
CA THR A 33 -19.39 -24.58 21.52
C THR A 33 -19.07 -24.95 20.08
N GLU A 34 -20.07 -24.89 19.20
CA GLU A 34 -19.88 -25.04 17.76
C GLU A 34 -18.85 -24.00 17.29
N ARG A 35 -17.88 -24.43 16.48
CA ARG A 35 -16.81 -23.56 15.97
C ARG A 35 -17.29 -22.93 14.67
N HIS A 36 -17.17 -21.61 14.56
CA HIS A 36 -17.67 -20.85 13.42
C HIS A 36 -16.53 -20.12 12.72
N PHE A 37 -16.33 -20.42 11.44
CA PHE A 37 -15.27 -19.82 10.63
C PHE A 37 -15.91 -19.04 9.48
N LEU A 38 -15.64 -17.75 9.40
CA LEU A 38 -16.11 -16.91 8.30
C LEU A 38 -15.22 -17.13 7.08
N VAL A 39 -15.82 -17.43 5.92
CA VAL A 39 -15.13 -17.50 4.63
C VAL A 39 -15.55 -16.28 3.81
N VAL A 40 -14.59 -15.43 3.47
CA VAL A 40 -14.79 -14.24 2.64
C VAL A 40 -14.04 -14.42 1.33
N ALA A 41 -14.74 -14.42 0.21
CA ALA A 41 -14.17 -14.57 -1.12
C ALA A 41 -14.86 -13.63 -2.11
N HIS A 42 -14.20 -13.30 -3.22
CA HIS A 42 -14.88 -12.63 -4.33
C HIS A 42 -15.44 -13.68 -5.29
N THR A 43 -16.72 -14.05 -5.12
CA THR A 43 -17.36 -15.17 -5.85
C THR A 43 -17.52 -14.93 -7.36
N GLY A 44 -17.41 -13.69 -7.84
CA GLY A 44 -17.43 -13.34 -9.27
C GLY A 44 -16.21 -13.79 -10.10
N ARG A 45 -15.24 -14.48 -9.49
CA ARG A 45 -14.12 -15.14 -10.19
C ARG A 45 -14.14 -16.63 -9.94
N ASP A 46 -14.17 -17.43 -11.01
CA ASP A 46 -14.25 -18.90 -10.93
C ASP A 46 -13.19 -19.52 -10.02
N GLU A 47 -11.95 -19.01 -10.06
CA GLU A 47 -10.86 -19.51 -9.21
C GLU A 47 -11.07 -19.22 -7.72
N SER A 48 -11.64 -18.05 -7.39
CA SER A 48 -11.95 -17.66 -6.00
C SER A 48 -13.16 -18.42 -5.47
N LEU A 49 -14.16 -18.66 -6.31
CA LEU A 49 -15.30 -19.50 -5.98
C LEU A 49 -14.86 -20.96 -5.73
N ALA A 50 -14.01 -21.53 -6.59
CA ALA A 50 -13.50 -22.88 -6.42
C ALA A 50 -12.70 -23.05 -5.11
N ALA A 51 -11.83 -22.10 -4.78
CA ALA A 51 -11.09 -22.09 -3.52
C ALA A 51 -12.01 -21.96 -2.30
N ALA A 52 -13.06 -21.14 -2.39
CA ALA A 52 -14.04 -20.98 -1.32
C ALA A 52 -14.84 -22.26 -1.09
N VAL A 53 -15.24 -22.96 -2.15
CA VAL A 53 -15.88 -24.28 -2.07
C VAL A 53 -14.95 -25.30 -1.42
N GLU A 54 -13.65 -25.31 -1.78
CA GLU A 54 -12.65 -26.17 -1.15
C GLU A 54 -12.54 -25.93 0.36
N VAL A 55 -12.43 -24.67 0.79
CA VAL A 55 -12.37 -24.30 2.20
C VAL A 55 -13.65 -24.70 2.94
N VAL A 56 -14.83 -24.41 2.38
CA VAL A 56 -16.11 -24.81 2.96
C VAL A 56 -16.17 -26.32 3.20
N ASN A 57 -15.70 -27.12 2.23
CA ASN A 57 -15.66 -28.57 2.37
C ASN A 57 -14.66 -29.05 3.43
N LEU A 58 -13.47 -28.44 3.51
CA LEU A 58 -12.48 -28.73 4.55
C LEU A 58 -13.01 -28.42 5.96
N LEU A 59 -13.69 -27.28 6.14
CA LEU A 59 -14.30 -26.90 7.41
C LEU A 59 -15.39 -27.89 7.83
N ARG A 60 -16.28 -28.26 6.89
CA ARG A 60 -17.34 -29.25 7.13
C ARG A 60 -16.76 -30.61 7.53
N ALA A 61 -15.73 -31.08 6.82
CA ALA A 61 -15.07 -32.35 7.12
C ALA A 61 -14.43 -32.37 8.52
N ALA A 62 -14.00 -31.20 9.01
CA ALA A 62 -13.44 -31.02 10.35
C ALA A 62 -14.49 -30.74 11.45
N GLY A 63 -15.78 -30.73 11.12
CA GLY A 63 -16.87 -30.44 12.07
C GLY A 63 -16.94 -28.96 12.48
N VAL A 64 -16.39 -28.05 11.68
CA VAL A 64 -16.49 -26.60 11.86
C VAL A 64 -17.59 -26.06 10.95
N VAL A 65 -18.43 -25.16 11.47
CA VAL A 65 -19.55 -24.59 10.74
C VAL A 65 -19.05 -23.42 9.88
N PRO A 66 -19.11 -23.51 8.54
CA PRO A 66 -18.74 -22.42 7.66
C PRO A 66 -19.80 -21.30 7.72
N VAL A 67 -19.32 -20.08 7.96
CA VAL A 67 -20.09 -18.84 7.90
C VAL A 67 -19.71 -18.09 6.64
N VAL A 68 -20.66 -17.46 5.95
CA VAL A 68 -20.43 -16.65 4.75
C VAL A 68 -21.12 -15.29 4.90
N ASP A 69 -20.73 -14.31 4.09
CA ASP A 69 -21.47 -13.06 3.98
C ASP A 69 -22.67 -13.19 3.04
N ALA A 70 -23.65 -12.28 3.17
CA ALA A 70 -24.90 -12.36 2.42
C ALA A 70 -24.72 -12.30 0.90
N GLU A 71 -23.70 -11.57 0.41
CA GLU A 71 -23.43 -11.45 -1.03
C GLU A 71 -22.89 -12.76 -1.63
N SER A 72 -22.11 -13.53 -0.87
CA SER A 72 -21.48 -14.77 -1.35
C SER A 72 -22.38 -16.00 -1.21
N LEU A 73 -23.56 -15.86 -0.60
CA LEU A 73 -24.40 -16.97 -0.17
C LEU A 73 -24.93 -17.81 -1.33
N ASP A 74 -25.50 -17.16 -2.34
CA ASP A 74 -26.19 -17.84 -3.44
C ASP A 74 -25.19 -18.59 -4.33
N ASP A 75 -24.05 -17.96 -4.63
CA ASP A 75 -22.95 -18.56 -5.39
C ASP A 75 -22.36 -19.78 -4.67
N LEU A 76 -22.09 -19.67 -3.36
CA LEU A 76 -21.51 -20.76 -2.58
C LEU A 76 -22.52 -21.88 -2.31
N ARG A 77 -23.80 -21.59 -2.16
CA ARG A 77 -24.84 -22.62 -2.06
C ARG A 77 -24.97 -23.39 -3.37
N ALA A 78 -24.98 -22.69 -4.50
CA ALA A 78 -25.05 -23.30 -5.82
C ALA A 78 -23.84 -24.21 -6.09
N ALA A 79 -22.63 -23.80 -5.66
CA ALA A 79 -21.39 -24.53 -5.95
C ALA A 79 -21.01 -25.59 -4.89
N ALA A 80 -21.35 -25.41 -3.62
CA ALA A 80 -20.94 -26.30 -2.51
C ALA A 80 -22.02 -27.28 -2.00
N GLY A 81 -23.25 -27.22 -2.56
CA GLY A 81 -24.36 -28.12 -2.23
C GLY A 81 -25.07 -27.86 -0.88
N ASP A 82 -26.10 -28.67 -0.59
CA ASP A 82 -27.11 -28.54 0.51
C ASP A 82 -26.59 -28.63 1.97
N GLY A 83 -25.30 -28.41 2.22
CA GLY A 83 -24.79 -28.33 3.58
C GLY A 83 -25.15 -27.02 4.27
N ALA A 84 -25.38 -27.05 5.59
CA ALA A 84 -25.66 -25.85 6.39
C ALA A 84 -24.52 -24.81 6.26
N LEU A 85 -24.82 -23.68 5.62
CA LEU A 85 -24.03 -22.46 5.58
C LEU A 85 -24.77 -21.42 6.41
N LEU A 86 -24.11 -20.85 7.41
CA LEU A 86 -24.66 -19.75 8.20
C LEU A 86 -24.28 -18.41 7.58
N VAL A 87 -25.16 -17.43 7.68
CA VAL A 87 -24.95 -16.08 7.15
C VAL A 87 -24.57 -15.13 8.29
N LEU A 88 -23.42 -14.47 8.16
CA LEU A 88 -22.97 -13.46 9.11
C LEU A 88 -23.98 -12.32 9.22
N GLY A 89 -24.36 -11.95 10.44
CA GLY A 89 -25.32 -10.88 10.73
C GLY A 89 -26.80 -11.29 10.63
N ARG A 90 -27.10 -12.46 10.05
CA ARG A 90 -28.46 -13.03 10.02
C ARG A 90 -28.59 -14.22 10.97
N ASP A 91 -27.70 -15.20 10.84
CA ASP A 91 -27.75 -16.45 11.59
C ASP A 91 -26.76 -16.48 12.77
N ILE A 92 -25.65 -15.73 12.66
CA ILE A 92 -24.60 -15.65 13.67
C ILE A 92 -24.01 -14.24 13.78
N GLY A 93 -23.66 -13.83 15.00
CA GLY A 93 -23.01 -12.56 15.27
C GLY A 93 -21.51 -12.59 15.02
N VAL A 94 -20.92 -11.42 14.72
CA VAL A 94 -19.47 -11.29 14.49
C VAL A 94 -18.62 -11.70 15.71
N GLY A 95 -19.19 -11.58 16.92
CA GLY A 95 -18.53 -11.96 18.17
C GLY A 95 -18.40 -13.47 18.39
N ASP A 96 -19.14 -14.29 17.64
CA ASP A 96 -19.15 -15.75 17.77
C ASP A 96 -18.19 -16.44 16.79
N LEU A 97 -17.45 -15.64 15.99
CA LEU A 97 -16.44 -16.12 15.05
C LEU A 97 -15.15 -16.54 15.77
N GLU A 98 -14.67 -17.75 15.48
CA GLU A 98 -13.34 -18.20 15.93
C GLU A 98 -12.23 -17.67 15.02
N LEU A 99 -12.46 -17.62 13.70
CA LEU A 99 -11.46 -17.25 12.70
C LEU A 99 -12.14 -16.77 11.41
N VAL A 100 -11.46 -15.88 10.67
CA VAL A 100 -11.90 -15.38 9.37
C VAL A 100 -10.89 -15.81 8.30
N ILE A 101 -11.30 -16.64 7.35
CA ILE A 101 -10.51 -17.05 6.19
C ILE A 101 -10.87 -16.13 5.03
N VAL A 102 -9.87 -15.45 4.49
CA VAL A 102 -10.02 -14.51 3.38
C VAL A 102 -9.34 -15.08 2.14
N LEU A 103 -10.09 -15.21 1.07
CA LEU A 103 -9.66 -15.79 -0.20
C LEU A 103 -9.64 -14.70 -1.27
N GLY A 104 -8.47 -14.13 -1.54
CA GLY A 104 -8.31 -13.03 -2.48
C GLY A 104 -7.16 -12.10 -2.14
N GLY A 105 -7.10 -10.96 -2.83
CA GLY A 105 -6.06 -9.94 -2.63
C GLY A 105 -6.36 -8.99 -1.47
N ASP A 106 -5.58 -7.91 -1.38
CA ASP A 106 -5.65 -6.94 -0.28
C ASP A 106 -7.04 -6.28 -0.14
N GLY A 107 -7.75 -6.04 -1.25
CA GLY A 107 -9.12 -5.52 -1.23
C GLY A 107 -10.11 -6.46 -0.51
N THR A 108 -9.98 -7.77 -0.70
CA THR A 108 -10.80 -8.77 -0.01
C THR A 108 -10.47 -8.82 1.48
N ILE A 109 -9.19 -8.63 1.85
CA ILE A 109 -8.75 -8.55 3.25
C ILE A 109 -9.31 -7.32 3.95
N LEU A 110 -9.33 -6.16 3.29
CA LEU A 110 -9.94 -4.95 3.84
C LEU A 110 -11.44 -5.12 4.05
N ARG A 111 -12.15 -5.73 3.07
CA ARG A 111 -13.57 -6.06 3.20
C ARG A 111 -13.81 -7.02 4.37
N ALA A 112 -13.01 -8.08 4.48
CA ALA A 112 -13.11 -9.03 5.59
C ALA A 112 -12.85 -8.37 6.94
N ALA A 113 -11.91 -7.42 7.01
CA ALA A 113 -11.65 -6.66 8.23
C ALA A 113 -12.83 -5.76 8.63
N GLU A 114 -13.55 -5.20 7.65
CA GLU A 114 -14.81 -4.47 7.92
C GLU A 114 -15.93 -5.40 8.41
N LEU A 115 -16.09 -6.58 7.79
CA LEU A 115 -17.08 -7.58 8.22
C LEU A 115 -16.78 -8.11 9.63
N ALA A 116 -15.50 -8.25 9.97
CA ALA A 116 -15.01 -8.68 11.28
C ALA A 116 -14.90 -7.55 12.31
N ARG A 117 -15.38 -6.34 11.99
CA ARG A 117 -15.21 -5.17 12.85
C ARG A 117 -15.87 -5.40 14.22
N GLY A 118 -15.08 -5.18 15.27
CA GLY A 118 -15.54 -5.34 16.65
C GLY A 118 -15.44 -6.75 17.21
N CYS A 119 -14.93 -7.72 16.45
CA CYS A 119 -14.57 -9.04 16.98
C CYS A 119 -13.05 -9.18 17.19
N SER A 120 -12.65 -10.19 17.97
CA SER A 120 -11.25 -10.54 18.20
C SER A 120 -10.78 -11.72 17.34
N ALA A 121 -11.60 -12.15 16.36
CA ALA A 121 -11.26 -13.27 15.49
C ALA A 121 -10.06 -12.88 14.59
N PRO A 122 -9.00 -13.70 14.51
CA PRO A 122 -7.89 -13.44 13.61
C PRO A 122 -8.31 -13.62 12.15
N LEU A 123 -7.71 -12.82 11.27
CA LEU A 123 -7.87 -12.94 9.81
C LEU A 123 -6.71 -13.75 9.23
N LEU A 124 -7.04 -14.79 8.48
CA LEU A 124 -6.11 -15.60 7.69
C LEU A 124 -6.32 -15.27 6.22
N GLY A 125 -5.41 -14.51 5.61
CA GLY A 125 -5.45 -14.18 4.19
C GLY A 125 -4.70 -15.18 3.33
N VAL A 126 -5.39 -15.74 2.33
CA VAL A 126 -4.81 -16.57 1.27
C VAL A 126 -4.89 -15.82 -0.06
N ASN A 127 -3.72 -15.55 -0.64
CA ASN A 127 -3.60 -14.84 -1.89
C ASN A 127 -3.95 -15.77 -3.06
N LEU A 128 -4.94 -15.37 -3.84
CA LEU A 128 -5.37 -16.05 -5.07
C LEU A 128 -4.99 -15.27 -6.34
N GLY A 129 -4.14 -14.22 -6.25
CA GLY A 129 -3.73 -13.38 -7.38
C GLY A 129 -2.24 -12.99 -7.37
N HIS A 130 -1.84 -12.13 -8.32
CA HIS A 130 -0.42 -11.86 -8.63
C HIS A 130 0.36 -11.06 -7.56
N VAL A 131 -0.30 -10.22 -6.75
CA VAL A 131 0.34 -9.43 -5.67
C VAL A 131 -0.64 -9.23 -4.51
N GLY A 132 -0.26 -9.64 -3.30
CA GLY A 132 -0.96 -9.33 -2.06
C GLY A 132 0.04 -9.00 -0.96
N PHE A 133 -0.05 -7.82 -0.37
CA PHE A 133 0.85 -7.38 0.69
C PHE A 133 0.37 -7.78 2.09
N LEU A 134 -0.93 -8.09 2.23
CA LEU A 134 -1.58 -8.44 3.49
C LEU A 134 -1.83 -9.94 3.65
N ALA A 135 -1.87 -10.70 2.56
CA ALA A 135 -2.03 -12.15 2.57
C ALA A 135 -0.67 -12.84 2.84
N GLU A 136 -0.63 -13.75 3.83
CA GLU A 136 0.61 -14.43 4.23
C GLU A 136 0.75 -15.84 3.64
N SER A 137 -0.30 -16.38 3.01
CA SER A 137 -0.31 -17.70 2.39
C SER A 137 -0.68 -17.63 0.91
N GLU A 138 -0.05 -18.45 0.09
CA GLU A 138 -0.34 -18.57 -1.35
C GLU A 138 -1.37 -19.68 -1.61
N ARG A 139 -1.98 -19.69 -2.79
CA ARG A 139 -2.99 -20.70 -3.18
C ARG A 139 -2.49 -22.14 -3.04
N ASP A 140 -1.22 -22.39 -3.38
CA ASP A 140 -0.62 -23.73 -3.33
C ASP A 140 -0.57 -24.31 -1.90
N ASP A 141 -0.66 -23.45 -0.88
CA ASP A 141 -0.66 -23.82 0.53
C ASP A 141 -2.07 -23.82 1.17
N LEU A 142 -3.14 -23.59 0.41
CA LEU A 142 -4.51 -23.39 0.93
C LEU A 142 -4.96 -24.50 1.89
N SER A 143 -4.85 -25.77 1.48
CA SER A 143 -5.26 -26.92 2.30
C SER A 143 -4.42 -27.06 3.57
N SER A 144 -3.11 -26.79 3.49
CA SER A 144 -2.21 -26.80 4.64
C SER A 144 -2.50 -25.65 5.61
N ALA A 145 -2.76 -24.45 5.10
CA ALA A 145 -3.09 -23.27 5.89
C ALA A 145 -4.42 -23.47 6.65
N VAL A 146 -5.45 -24.01 5.99
CA VAL A 146 -6.73 -24.33 6.62
C VAL A 146 -6.57 -25.43 7.68
N ALA A 147 -5.80 -26.48 7.40
CA ALA A 147 -5.52 -27.53 8.40
C ALA A 147 -4.82 -26.96 9.65
N ARG A 148 -3.81 -26.11 9.48
CA ARG A 148 -3.13 -25.43 10.60
C ARG A 148 -4.06 -24.47 11.35
N ALA A 149 -4.97 -23.79 10.64
CA ALA A 149 -6.00 -22.96 11.25
C ALA A 149 -6.98 -23.77 12.11
N LEU A 150 -7.42 -24.93 11.62
CA LEU A 150 -8.28 -25.87 12.34
C LEU A 150 -7.61 -26.38 13.62
N ASP A 151 -6.29 -26.63 13.58
CA ASP A 151 -5.46 -27.08 14.71
C ASP A 151 -5.00 -25.94 15.64
N ARG A 152 -5.35 -24.69 15.34
CA ARG A 152 -4.89 -23.47 16.05
C ARG A 152 -3.35 -23.33 16.06
N ASP A 153 -2.67 -23.86 15.06
CA ASP A 153 -1.22 -23.72 14.85
C ASP A 153 -0.88 -22.45 14.05
N TYR A 154 -1.14 -21.29 14.64
CA TYR A 154 -0.80 -20.00 14.05
C TYR A 154 -0.38 -18.97 15.10
N LEU A 155 0.27 -17.89 14.63
CA LEU A 155 0.62 -16.73 15.44
C LEU A 155 -0.25 -15.56 14.99
N VAL A 156 -0.88 -14.88 15.94
CA VAL A 156 -1.67 -13.67 15.65
C VAL A 156 -0.75 -12.46 15.73
N GLU A 157 -0.70 -11.68 14.65
CA GLU A 157 -0.02 -10.39 14.61
C GLU A 157 -1.03 -9.24 14.69
N GLU A 158 -0.94 -8.44 15.75
CA GLU A 158 -1.78 -7.26 15.93
C GLU A 158 -1.37 -6.13 14.98
N ARG A 159 -2.32 -5.60 14.21
CA ARG A 159 -2.13 -4.46 13.29
C ARG A 159 -2.78 -3.21 13.86
N MET A 160 -2.11 -2.07 13.69
CA MET A 160 -2.65 -0.76 14.08
C MET A 160 -3.78 -0.34 13.12
N THR A 161 -4.83 0.27 13.67
CA THR A 161 -5.92 0.87 12.93
C THR A 161 -6.04 2.36 13.25
N LEU A 162 -6.71 3.12 12.37
CA LEU A 162 -7.10 4.51 12.62
C LEU A 162 -8.57 4.53 13.03
N SER A 163 -8.90 5.28 14.08
CA SER A 163 -10.27 5.72 14.32
C SER A 163 -10.39 7.14 13.78
N VAL A 164 -11.40 7.37 12.95
CA VAL A 164 -11.60 8.62 12.22
C VAL A 164 -12.90 9.25 12.67
N ARG A 165 -12.84 10.48 13.16
CA ARG A 165 -14.02 11.30 13.47
C ARG A 165 -13.89 12.63 12.77
N VAL A 166 -14.86 12.96 11.93
CA VAL A 166 -14.97 14.26 11.26
C VAL A 166 -15.90 15.12 12.09
N LYS A 167 -15.43 16.31 12.46
CA LYS A 167 -16.20 17.26 13.23
C LYS A 167 -16.40 18.57 12.48
N LEU A 168 -17.60 19.13 12.56
CA LEU A 168 -17.87 20.51 12.19
C LEU A 168 -18.05 21.32 13.47
N GLY A 169 -17.04 22.13 13.83
CA GLY A 169 -16.97 22.73 15.15
C GLY A 169 -16.82 21.68 16.25
N THR A 170 -17.80 21.57 17.15
CA THR A 170 -17.80 20.58 18.23
C THR A 170 -18.61 19.32 17.93
N GLU A 171 -19.42 19.34 16.88
CA GLU A 171 -20.32 18.24 16.51
C GLU A 171 -19.60 17.21 15.63
N VAL A 172 -19.78 15.92 15.90
CA VAL A 172 -19.26 14.83 15.06
C VAL A 172 -20.27 14.56 13.96
N ILE A 173 -19.86 14.79 12.70
CA ILE A 173 -20.73 14.62 11.52
C ILE A 173 -20.48 13.30 10.79
N TYR A 174 -19.35 12.65 11.03
CA TYR A 174 -19.00 11.35 10.45
C TYR A 174 -17.99 10.62 11.33
N GLU A 175 -18.14 9.31 11.48
CA GLU A 175 -17.23 8.46 12.24
C GLU A 175 -16.99 7.14 11.51
N THR A 176 -15.72 6.75 11.38
CA THR A 176 -15.32 5.50 10.76
C THR A 176 -13.97 5.02 11.34
N TRP A 177 -13.40 3.98 10.76
CA TRP A 177 -12.05 3.52 11.04
C TRP A 177 -11.37 3.14 9.73
N ALA A 178 -10.05 2.93 9.77
CA ALA A 178 -9.29 2.44 8.63
C ALA A 178 -8.16 1.51 9.07
N LEU A 179 -7.98 0.39 8.37
CA LEU A 179 -6.79 -0.46 8.53
C LEU A 179 -5.59 0.09 7.76
N ASN A 180 -5.81 0.67 6.58
CA ASN A 180 -4.76 1.20 5.70
C ASN A 180 -4.60 2.71 5.87
N GLU A 181 -5.52 3.51 5.32
CA GLU A 181 -5.48 4.96 5.41
C GLU A 181 -6.87 5.61 5.47
N ALA A 182 -6.89 6.84 5.97
CA ALA A 182 -8.01 7.75 5.90
C ALA A 182 -7.60 8.95 5.03
N THR A 183 -8.41 9.25 4.03
CA THR A 183 -8.22 10.41 3.16
C THR A 183 -9.30 11.45 3.42
N VAL A 184 -8.91 12.72 3.46
CA VAL A 184 -9.82 13.86 3.55
C VAL A 184 -9.52 14.77 2.39
N GLU A 185 -10.50 14.97 1.51
CA GLU A 185 -10.35 15.76 0.29
C GLU A 185 -11.45 16.82 0.19
N LYS A 186 -11.17 17.91 -0.51
CA LYS A 186 -12.17 18.94 -0.78
C LYS A 186 -13.17 18.47 -1.84
N ALA A 187 -14.45 18.79 -1.64
CA ALA A 187 -15.51 18.52 -2.63
C ALA A 187 -15.49 19.49 -3.83
N SER A 188 -15.02 20.73 -3.66
CA SER A 188 -14.98 21.75 -4.72
C SER A 188 -13.54 22.15 -5.08
N ARG A 189 -13.25 22.25 -6.38
CA ARG A 189 -11.89 22.41 -6.93
C ARG A 189 -11.32 23.84 -6.79
N GLU A 190 -12.14 24.84 -6.47
CA GLU A 190 -11.84 26.26 -6.67
C GLU A 190 -11.05 26.95 -5.54
N ARG A 191 -10.83 26.32 -4.38
CA ARG A 191 -10.08 26.92 -3.25
C ARG A 191 -9.12 25.92 -2.59
N MET A 192 -8.02 26.42 -2.02
CA MET A 192 -7.02 25.63 -1.27
C MET A 192 -7.49 25.48 0.19
N LEU A 193 -7.35 24.28 0.76
CA LEU A 193 -7.61 24.04 2.19
C LEU A 193 -6.35 24.41 2.99
N GLU A 194 -6.52 25.08 4.13
CA GLU A 194 -5.48 25.14 5.15
C GLU A 194 -5.76 24.06 6.20
N VAL A 195 -4.86 23.08 6.30
CA VAL A 195 -4.97 21.97 7.25
C VAL A 195 -3.98 22.18 8.38
N VAL A 196 -4.47 22.11 9.62
CA VAL A 196 -3.64 22.10 10.83
C VAL A 196 -3.65 20.69 11.40
N ILE A 197 -2.46 20.13 11.60
CA ILE A 197 -2.30 18.84 12.28
C ILE A 197 -1.98 19.11 13.74
N GLU A 198 -2.72 18.44 14.61
CA GLU A 198 -2.48 18.44 16.05
C GLU A 198 -2.20 17.01 16.55
N VAL A 199 -1.35 16.90 17.56
CA VAL A 199 -1.15 15.67 18.33
C VAL A 199 -1.44 16.00 19.79
N ASP A 200 -2.37 15.27 20.41
CA ASP A 200 -2.83 15.52 21.78
C ASP A 200 -3.27 16.99 22.01
N GLY A 201 -3.97 17.57 21.02
CA GLY A 201 -4.45 18.96 21.06
C GLY A 201 -3.34 20.02 20.93
N ARG A 202 -2.13 19.63 20.51
CA ARG A 202 -1.01 20.55 20.27
C ARG A 202 -0.71 20.65 18.78
N PRO A 203 -0.68 21.87 18.20
CA PRO A 203 -0.38 22.04 16.78
C PRO A 203 1.05 21.61 16.47
N LEU A 204 1.18 20.71 15.50
CA LEU A 204 2.44 20.17 15.00
C LEU A 204 2.89 20.90 13.72
N SER A 205 1.96 21.11 12.79
CA SER A 205 2.23 21.78 11.51
C SER A 205 0.93 22.25 10.85
N SER A 206 0.96 23.37 10.14
CA SER A 206 -0.11 23.78 9.24
C SER A 206 0.39 23.85 7.79
N PHE A 207 -0.51 23.60 6.83
CA PHE A 207 -0.17 23.72 5.43
C PHE A 207 -1.38 23.80 4.50
N GLY A 208 -1.16 24.43 3.33
CA GLY A 208 -2.09 24.42 2.21
C GLY A 208 -2.04 23.11 1.42
N CYS A 209 -3.21 22.52 1.12
CA CYS A 209 -3.35 21.34 0.25
C CYS A 209 -4.76 21.22 -0.35
N ASP A 210 -4.94 20.25 -1.27
CA ASP A 210 -6.26 19.89 -1.80
C ASP A 210 -6.92 18.77 -0.98
N GLY A 211 -6.12 18.00 -0.26
CA GLY A 211 -6.53 17.01 0.72
C GLY A 211 -5.38 16.53 1.60
N VAL A 212 -5.66 15.61 2.51
CA VAL A 212 -4.69 14.98 3.39
C VAL A 212 -4.94 13.47 3.44
N VAL A 213 -3.85 12.70 3.38
CA VAL A 213 -3.84 11.24 3.57
C VAL A 213 -3.17 10.95 4.90
N MET A 214 -3.86 10.24 5.79
CA MET A 214 -3.32 9.73 7.04
C MET A 214 -3.32 8.20 6.99
N SER A 215 -2.16 7.57 7.03
CA SER A 215 -2.03 6.11 6.95
C SER A 215 -1.52 5.48 8.24
N THR A 216 -1.92 4.23 8.47
CA THR A 216 -1.27 3.31 9.40
C THR A 216 0.08 2.86 8.83
N PRO A 217 0.89 2.13 9.61
CA PRO A 217 2.06 1.43 9.07
C PRO A 217 1.67 0.40 8.00
N THR A 218 0.53 -0.27 8.15
CA THR A 218 0.02 -1.23 7.18
C THR A 218 -0.30 -0.55 5.84
N GLY A 219 -0.96 0.61 5.87
CA GLY A 219 -1.26 1.40 4.66
C GLY A 219 -0.07 2.23 4.14
N SER A 220 1.07 2.22 4.82
CA SER A 220 2.24 3.02 4.42
C SER A 220 2.90 2.54 3.12
N THR A 221 2.52 1.37 2.61
CA THR A 221 2.95 0.79 1.32
C THR A 221 1.98 1.06 0.17
N ALA A 222 0.82 1.67 0.44
CA ALA A 222 -0.25 1.92 -0.53
C ALA A 222 -0.28 3.40 -0.98
N TYR A 223 -1.42 4.09 -0.85
CA TYR A 223 -1.56 5.50 -1.27
C TYR A 223 -0.58 6.43 -0.57
N ALA A 224 -0.22 6.15 0.68
CA ALA A 224 0.80 6.91 1.38
C ALA A 224 2.17 6.79 0.70
N PHE A 225 2.57 5.60 0.24
CA PHE A 225 3.80 5.39 -0.53
C PHE A 225 3.73 6.06 -1.90
N SER A 226 2.59 5.91 -2.59
CA SER A 226 2.35 6.50 -3.92
C SER A 226 2.40 8.03 -3.87
N ALA A 227 1.93 8.62 -2.77
CA ALA A 227 2.07 10.05 -2.52
C ALA A 227 3.51 10.46 -2.17
N GLY A 228 4.45 9.50 -2.03
CA GLY A 228 5.89 9.64 -1.72
C GLY A 228 6.25 9.49 -0.24
N GLY A 229 5.30 9.02 0.60
CA GLY A 229 5.48 8.79 2.04
C GLY A 229 6.37 7.59 2.36
N PRO A 230 7.01 7.56 3.54
CA PRO A 230 7.89 6.47 3.91
C PRO A 230 7.10 5.19 4.21
N VAL A 231 7.64 4.04 3.79
CA VAL A 231 7.17 2.73 4.25
C VAL A 231 7.56 2.53 5.72
N VAL A 232 6.58 2.27 6.56
CA VAL A 232 6.72 2.06 7.99
C VAL A 232 6.46 0.59 8.31
N TRP A 233 7.36 -0.03 9.07
CA TRP A 233 7.20 -1.42 9.47
C TRP A 233 5.87 -1.67 10.21
N PRO A 234 5.06 -2.69 9.84
CA PRO A 234 3.69 -2.89 10.34
C PRO A 234 3.53 -2.87 11.86
N ARG A 235 4.53 -3.37 12.60
CA ARG A 235 4.52 -3.46 14.07
C ARG A 235 4.80 -2.15 14.83
N ARG A 236 5.05 -1.03 14.14
CA ARG A 236 5.34 0.26 14.79
C ARG A 236 4.04 1.01 15.06
N ARG A 237 3.78 1.48 16.28
CA ARG A 237 2.67 2.42 16.53
C ARG A 237 3.02 3.83 16.04
N ARG A 238 2.88 4.07 14.73
CA ARG A 238 3.12 5.37 14.08
C ARG A 238 2.11 5.57 12.96
N ALA A 239 1.59 6.77 12.80
CA ALA A 239 0.81 7.16 11.62
C ALA A 239 1.68 8.02 10.69
N VAL A 240 1.46 7.92 9.38
CA VAL A 240 2.07 8.77 8.36
C VAL A 240 1.02 9.76 7.91
N VAL A 241 1.35 11.05 7.84
CA VAL A 241 0.45 12.09 7.31
C VAL A 241 1.09 12.76 6.11
N ARG A 242 0.35 12.89 5.01
CA ARG A 242 0.82 13.45 3.74
C ARG A 242 -0.24 14.36 3.11
N ARG A 243 0.21 15.39 2.40
CA ARG A 243 -0.65 16.22 1.54
C ARG A 243 -1.09 15.41 0.32
N SER A 244 -2.39 15.43 0.03
CA SER A 244 -2.93 15.13 -1.29
C SER A 244 -2.93 16.45 -2.08
N SER A 245 -2.03 16.56 -3.05
CA SER A 245 -2.15 17.50 -4.16
C SER A 245 -2.54 16.64 -5.35
N GLY A 246 -3.65 16.97 -6.03
CA GLY A 246 -4.18 16.13 -7.11
C GLY A 246 -3.05 15.68 -8.05
N LEU A 247 -3.02 14.37 -8.35
CA LEU A 247 -1.99 13.73 -9.17
C LEU A 247 -1.61 14.63 -10.36
N ARG A 248 -0.46 15.29 -10.24
CA ARG A 248 0.24 15.96 -11.34
C ARG A 248 1.73 15.70 -11.15
N SER A 249 2.20 14.57 -11.68
CA SER A 249 3.44 14.62 -12.45
C SER A 249 3.04 14.94 -13.88
N ALA A 250 2.96 16.22 -14.18
CA ALA A 250 2.97 16.70 -15.55
C ALA A 250 3.99 17.83 -15.61
N ASP A 251 5.04 17.60 -16.37
CA ASP A 251 6.05 18.55 -16.73
C ASP A 251 5.45 19.87 -17.23
N GLY A 252 6.17 20.95 -16.96
CA GLY A 252 5.98 22.23 -17.64
C GLY A 252 5.12 23.23 -16.88
N CYS A 253 5.70 23.89 -15.87
CA CYS A 253 5.30 25.27 -15.58
C CYS A 253 6.53 26.11 -15.22
N THR A 254 6.82 27.05 -16.11
CA THR A 254 7.85 28.06 -15.98
C THR A 254 7.50 29.01 -14.82
N CYS A 255 8.10 28.81 -13.66
CA CYS A 255 7.98 29.74 -12.55
C CYS A 255 8.74 31.04 -12.84
N ARG A 256 8.03 32.06 -13.34
CA ARG A 256 8.48 33.45 -13.25
C ARG A 256 8.55 33.84 -11.77
N ARG A 257 9.71 34.37 -11.38
CA ARG A 257 10.03 34.91 -10.04
C ARG A 257 8.94 35.85 -9.51
N ALA A 258 8.52 35.62 -8.27
CA ALA A 258 7.97 36.66 -7.40
C ALA A 258 8.89 36.78 -6.18
N ALA A 259 9.65 37.87 -6.11
CA ALA A 259 10.44 38.24 -4.94
C ALA A 259 9.52 38.88 -3.90
N PHE A 260 9.52 38.35 -2.67
CA PHE A 260 8.92 39.01 -1.52
C PHE A 260 10.00 39.42 -0.52
N VAL A 261 10.08 40.72 -0.30
CA VAL A 261 10.83 41.36 0.79
C VAL A 261 9.90 41.39 2.00
N ASN A 262 10.36 40.96 3.18
CA ASN A 262 9.64 41.19 4.43
C ASN A 262 10.54 41.85 5.50
N PRO A 263 10.00 42.76 6.33
CA PRO A 263 10.74 43.68 7.19
C PRO A 263 11.23 43.05 8.50
N ARG A 264 12.27 43.65 9.09
CA ARG A 264 12.89 43.24 10.36
C ARG A 264 12.06 43.62 11.61
N SER A 265 12.07 42.73 12.61
CA SER A 265 12.30 42.94 14.07
C SER A 265 11.33 42.15 14.98
N PRO A 266 11.56 41.98 16.31
CA PRO A 266 12.78 42.12 17.12
C PRO A 266 13.17 40.84 17.91
N ARG A 267 14.32 40.93 18.59
CA ARG A 267 15.05 39.88 19.35
C ARG A 267 14.25 39.16 20.45
N ALA A 268 14.50 37.85 20.59
CA ALA A 268 14.46 37.13 21.87
C ALA A 268 15.71 36.22 22.00
N THR A 269 16.14 36.05 23.24
CA THR A 269 17.47 35.65 23.77
C THR A 269 18.00 34.26 23.40
N ALA A 270 19.30 34.19 23.10
CA ALA A 270 20.06 32.97 22.78
C ALA A 270 20.70 32.30 24.03
N PRO A 271 20.96 30.98 24.02
CA PRO A 271 21.98 30.37 24.86
C PRO A 271 23.38 30.40 24.18
N ARG A 272 24.43 30.39 25.00
CA ARG A 272 25.85 30.68 24.68
C ARG A 272 26.46 29.83 23.54
N PRO A 273 27.43 30.38 22.76
CA PRO A 273 28.11 29.65 21.69
C PRO A 273 29.30 28.81 22.19
N LEU A 274 29.46 27.62 21.61
CA LEU A 274 30.70 26.85 21.59
C LEU A 274 31.72 27.54 20.65
N HIS A 275 33.00 27.44 21.01
CA HIS A 275 34.15 28.12 20.40
C HIS A 275 34.20 28.05 18.85
N ARG A 276 34.34 29.21 18.20
CA ARG A 276 34.77 29.32 16.78
C ARG A 276 36.30 29.22 16.68
N PRO A 277 36.86 28.52 15.67
CA PRO A 277 38.28 28.66 15.32
C PRO A 277 38.59 30.03 14.71
N SER A 278 39.82 30.50 14.87
CA SER A 278 40.29 31.81 14.42
C SER A 278 40.42 31.90 12.88
N GLY A 279 40.21 33.10 12.33
CA GLY A 279 40.25 33.37 10.88
C GLY A 279 41.59 33.12 10.18
N GLU A 280 42.65 32.75 10.89
CA GLU A 280 43.93 32.30 10.32
C GLU A 280 43.87 30.84 9.82
N GLN A 281 43.13 29.96 10.51
CA GLN A 281 43.01 28.54 10.12
C GLN A 281 42.22 28.37 8.81
N VAL A 282 41.21 29.23 8.59
CA VAL A 282 40.40 29.24 7.35
C VAL A 282 41.18 29.81 6.16
N ARG A 283 42.13 30.73 6.39
CA ARG A 283 42.98 31.29 5.32
C ARG A 283 44.07 30.32 4.88
N ALA A 284 44.61 29.51 5.79
CA ALA A 284 45.60 28.49 5.47
C ALA A 284 45.02 27.34 4.62
N ALA A 285 43.76 26.96 4.85
CA ALA A 285 43.05 25.95 4.05
C ALA A 285 42.76 26.44 2.62
N ARG A 286 42.31 27.71 2.46
CA ARG A 286 42.04 28.31 1.14
C ARG A 286 43.29 28.49 0.27
N ALA A 287 44.46 28.71 0.87
CA ALA A 287 45.70 28.93 0.13
C ALA A 287 46.27 27.63 -0.51
N ARG A 288 45.88 26.45 -0.03
CA ARG A 288 46.33 25.15 -0.59
C ARG A 288 45.52 24.70 -1.81
N LEU A 289 44.32 25.25 -2.01
CA LEU A 289 43.37 24.82 -3.05
C LEU A 289 43.46 25.60 -4.37
N ALA A 290 44.19 26.71 -4.41
CA ALA A 290 44.33 27.52 -5.63
C ALA A 290 45.32 26.91 -6.67
N GLY A 291 45.90 25.74 -6.40
CA GLY A 291 46.98 25.16 -7.20
C GLY A 291 46.62 23.93 -8.06
N SER A 292 45.42 23.37 -7.98
CA SER A 292 45.09 22.08 -8.62
C SER A 292 43.81 22.13 -9.44
N ASP A 293 43.69 23.12 -10.33
CA ASP A 293 42.73 23.03 -11.42
C ASP A 293 43.41 22.36 -12.62
N ARG A 294 43.36 21.02 -12.67
CA ARG A 294 43.75 20.22 -13.85
C ARG A 294 43.18 18.79 -13.76
N ARG A 295 42.23 18.52 -14.66
CA ARG A 295 41.78 17.22 -15.22
C ARG A 295 40.80 16.37 -14.40
N GLY A 296 39.51 16.52 -14.71
CA GLY A 296 38.59 15.40 -15.02
C GLY A 296 38.33 14.27 -14.01
N GLY A 297 38.60 14.44 -12.72
CA GLY A 297 38.25 13.46 -11.67
C GLY A 297 36.87 13.73 -11.04
N SER A 298 36.27 12.71 -10.41
CA SER A 298 34.94 12.76 -9.78
C SER A 298 34.73 14.01 -8.92
N ARG A 299 33.57 14.67 -9.08
CA ARG A 299 33.26 15.95 -8.44
C ARG A 299 32.66 15.83 -7.03
N HIS A 300 32.34 14.61 -6.60
CA HIS A 300 31.87 14.34 -5.24
C HIS A 300 32.96 13.60 -4.45
N VAL A 301 33.42 14.18 -3.34
CA VAL A 301 34.56 13.67 -2.56
C VAL A 301 34.28 13.86 -1.08
N ILE A 302 34.62 12.87 -0.25
CA ILE A 302 34.65 13.02 1.21
C ILE A 302 35.92 13.76 1.60
N GLU A 303 35.79 14.96 2.17
CA GLU A 303 36.92 15.74 2.65
C GLU A 303 37.38 15.27 4.02
N GLU A 304 36.44 15.18 4.97
CA GLU A 304 36.71 14.81 6.36
C GLU A 304 35.59 13.97 6.96
N ILE A 305 35.94 13.03 7.84
CA ILE A 305 34.99 12.37 8.75
C ILE A 305 35.38 12.65 10.20
N SER A 306 34.41 13.09 10.98
CA SER A 306 34.51 13.31 12.42
C SER A 306 33.68 12.25 13.17
N ILE A 307 34.33 11.51 14.07
CA ILE A 307 33.72 10.44 14.87
C ILE A 307 33.80 10.81 16.35
N ARG A 308 32.71 10.63 17.10
CA ARG A 308 32.67 10.80 18.56
C ARG A 308 31.94 9.66 19.25
N ASN A 309 32.56 9.11 20.29
CA ASN A 309 32.04 8.07 21.19
C ASN A 309 31.52 6.79 20.48
N LEU A 310 32.21 6.34 19.43
CA LEU A 310 31.87 5.13 18.66
C LEU A 310 32.88 4.02 18.96
N GLY A 311 32.44 2.95 19.63
CA GLY A 311 33.25 1.80 20.01
C GLY A 311 34.47 2.20 20.84
N VAL A 312 35.67 1.91 20.32
CA VAL A 312 36.94 2.31 20.94
C VAL A 312 37.31 3.78 20.69
N ILE A 313 36.61 4.47 19.79
CA ILE A 313 36.86 5.85 19.38
C ILE A 313 36.10 6.80 20.30
N GLY A 314 36.84 7.63 21.05
CA GLY A 314 36.30 8.72 21.86
C GLY A 314 36.06 9.96 21.01
N GLU A 315 37.08 10.40 20.29
CA GLU A 315 36.99 11.43 19.27
C GLU A 315 38.03 11.11 18.18
N ALA A 316 37.72 11.30 16.91
CA ALA A 316 38.68 11.18 15.80
C ALA A 316 38.26 12.07 14.64
N ARG A 317 39.24 12.60 13.90
CA ARG A 317 39.04 13.30 12.63
C ARG A 317 39.91 12.64 11.57
N LEU A 318 39.31 12.30 10.43
CA LEU A 318 39.95 11.60 9.34
C LEU A 318 39.97 12.51 8.11
N PRO A 319 41.09 13.16 7.78
CA PRO A 319 41.24 13.90 6.54
C PRO A 319 41.44 12.90 5.40
N LEU A 320 40.41 12.70 4.57
CA LEU A 320 40.41 11.69 3.51
C LEU A 320 40.88 12.31 2.19
N GLY A 321 40.12 13.28 1.67
CA GLY A 321 40.44 13.97 0.42
C GLY A 321 40.41 13.06 -0.81
N PRO A 322 40.65 13.60 -2.02
CA PRO A 322 40.58 12.83 -3.26
C PRO A 322 41.72 11.82 -3.41
N GLY A 323 41.57 10.89 -4.35
CA GLY A 323 42.57 9.87 -4.67
C GLY A 323 42.49 8.66 -3.75
N PHE A 324 43.63 8.03 -3.50
CA PHE A 324 43.72 6.77 -2.76
C PHE A 324 44.17 7.00 -1.32
N THR A 325 43.26 6.82 -0.36
CA THR A 325 43.55 6.81 1.09
C THR A 325 43.72 5.38 1.62
N ALA A 326 44.86 5.07 2.23
CA ALA A 326 45.08 3.84 2.99
C ALA A 326 44.95 4.09 4.49
N LEU A 327 44.11 3.31 5.17
CA LEU A 327 44.00 3.24 6.63
C LEU A 327 44.77 2.04 7.17
N THR A 328 45.85 2.31 7.91
CA THR A 328 46.67 1.31 8.60
C THR A 328 46.62 1.52 10.12
N GLY A 329 47.37 0.72 10.88
CA GLY A 329 47.35 0.76 12.34
C GLY A 329 47.41 -0.62 13.00
N GLU A 330 47.61 -0.63 14.31
CA GLU A 330 47.90 -1.82 15.13
C GLU A 330 46.65 -2.65 15.47
N THR A 331 45.45 -2.03 15.51
CA THR A 331 44.25 -2.70 16.01
C THR A 331 43.16 -2.87 14.97
N GLY A 332 42.60 -4.09 14.89
CA GLY A 332 41.41 -4.36 14.07
C GLY A 332 40.20 -3.54 14.49
N ALA A 333 40.00 -3.35 15.81
CA ALA A 333 38.85 -2.62 16.35
C ALA A 333 38.78 -1.15 15.91
N GLY A 334 39.92 -0.43 15.82
CA GLY A 334 39.92 0.98 15.39
C GLY A 334 39.52 1.13 13.91
N LYS A 335 40.06 0.26 13.05
CA LYS A 335 39.76 0.23 11.61
C LYS A 335 38.29 -0.11 11.34
N THR A 336 37.78 -1.16 11.99
CA THR A 336 36.37 -1.57 11.88
C THR A 336 35.41 -0.46 12.33
N MET A 337 35.76 0.32 13.36
CA MET A 337 34.92 1.46 13.79
C MET A 337 34.89 2.59 12.77
N VAL A 338 35.95 2.80 11.98
CA VAL A 338 35.93 3.78 10.87
C VAL A 338 35.00 3.32 9.75
N VAL A 339 35.05 2.04 9.36
CA VAL A 339 34.11 1.47 8.37
C VAL A 339 32.67 1.55 8.89
N THR A 340 32.47 1.26 10.17
CA THR A 340 31.16 1.40 10.84
C THR A 340 30.67 2.85 10.81
N ALA A 341 31.56 3.83 11.04
CA ALA A 341 31.22 5.25 10.98
C ALA A 341 30.78 5.67 9.57
N LEU A 342 31.49 5.20 8.53
CA LEU A 342 31.09 5.38 7.14
C LEU A 342 29.70 4.79 6.87
N GLY A 343 29.47 3.52 7.23
CA GLY A 343 28.15 2.88 7.06
C GLY A 343 27.02 3.64 7.78
N LEU A 344 27.31 4.18 8.97
CA LEU A 344 26.35 5.04 9.68
C LEU A 344 25.98 6.30 8.89
N LEU A 345 26.96 6.97 8.27
CA LEU A 345 26.71 8.13 7.41
C LEU A 345 25.94 7.77 6.13
N LEU A 346 26.01 6.51 5.69
CA LEU A 346 25.22 5.99 4.57
C LEU A 346 23.84 5.48 4.96
N GLY A 347 23.45 5.64 6.23
CA GLY A 347 22.12 5.27 6.70
C GLY A 347 21.96 3.78 7.06
N ASP A 348 23.05 3.03 7.27
CA ASP A 348 23.01 1.62 7.68
C ASP A 348 22.32 1.40 9.03
N ARG A 349 22.06 0.16 9.42
CA ARG A 349 21.44 -0.09 10.73
C ARG A 349 22.36 0.36 11.87
N ALA A 350 21.82 1.19 12.76
CA ALA A 350 22.51 1.60 13.98
C ALA A 350 22.46 0.47 15.02
N ASP A 351 23.62 0.10 15.57
CA ASP A 351 23.73 -0.79 16.73
C ASP A 351 24.07 0.05 17.98
N THR A 352 23.24 -0.07 19.03
CA THR A 352 23.51 0.57 20.32
C THR A 352 24.75 0.00 21.00
N GLY A 353 25.13 -1.25 20.68
CA GLY A 353 26.37 -1.87 21.14
C GLY A 353 27.64 -1.23 20.58
N ALA A 354 27.52 -0.46 19.48
CA ALA A 354 28.62 0.31 18.92
C ALA A 354 28.85 1.64 19.67
N ILE A 355 28.01 2.02 20.64
CA ILE A 355 28.23 3.22 21.46
C ILE A 355 29.34 2.92 22.48
N ARG A 356 30.30 3.83 22.61
CA ARG A 356 31.39 3.70 23.59
C ARG A 356 30.84 3.56 25.02
N SER A 357 31.37 2.60 25.77
CA SER A 357 31.02 2.38 27.18
C SER A 357 31.18 3.66 28.00
N GLY A 358 30.15 4.00 28.78
CA GLY A 358 30.10 5.23 29.59
C GLY A 358 29.63 6.49 28.85
N SER A 359 29.33 6.42 27.54
CA SER A 359 28.79 7.53 26.76
C SER A 359 27.29 7.37 26.49
N GLY A 360 26.51 8.44 26.65
CA GLY A 360 25.06 8.42 26.38
C GLY A 360 24.68 8.44 24.90
N GLN A 361 25.59 8.85 24.02
CA GLN A 361 25.39 8.91 22.57
C GLN A 361 26.70 8.80 21.78
N ALA A 362 26.61 8.27 20.56
CA ALA A 362 27.63 8.35 19.51
C ALA A 362 27.20 9.34 18.42
N LEU A 363 28.16 10.05 17.83
CA LEU A 363 27.95 10.99 16.74
C LEU A 363 28.99 10.75 15.64
N VAL A 364 28.53 10.66 14.40
CA VAL A 364 29.37 10.65 13.22
C VAL A 364 28.94 11.79 12.31
N GLU A 365 29.90 12.57 11.82
CA GLU A 365 29.70 13.65 10.87
C GLU A 365 30.68 13.48 9.72
N GLY A 366 30.24 13.66 8.48
CA GLY A 366 31.10 13.69 7.32
C GLY A 366 30.86 14.95 6.49
N HIS A 367 31.93 15.42 5.88
CA HIS A 367 31.99 16.62 5.08
C HIS A 367 32.29 16.19 3.65
N TRP A 368 31.34 16.43 2.76
CA TRP A 368 31.45 16.14 1.33
C TRP A 368 31.58 17.45 0.56
N HIS A 369 32.40 17.41 -0.49
CA HIS A 369 32.23 18.30 -1.62
C HIS A 369 31.32 17.61 -2.63
N VAL A 370 30.30 18.28 -3.15
CA VAL A 370 29.35 17.78 -4.15
C VAL A 370 29.05 18.84 -5.20
N ASP A 371 28.64 18.42 -6.41
CA ASP A 371 28.11 19.36 -7.41
C ASP A 371 26.85 20.07 -6.89
N GLU A 372 26.75 21.38 -7.17
CA GLU A 372 25.59 22.20 -6.78
C GLU A 372 24.31 21.85 -7.57
N SER A 373 24.47 21.14 -8.68
CA SER A 373 23.39 20.68 -9.56
C SER A 373 23.48 19.17 -9.77
N GLY A 374 22.34 18.48 -9.78
CA GLY A 374 22.26 17.03 -9.98
C GLY A 374 21.43 16.33 -8.89
N PRO A 375 21.26 15.01 -9.00
CA PRO A 375 20.30 14.25 -8.20
C PRO A 375 20.57 14.34 -6.68
N VAL A 376 21.84 14.37 -6.27
CA VAL A 376 22.22 14.57 -4.86
C VAL A 376 21.78 15.96 -4.37
N ALA A 377 22.08 17.01 -5.14
CA ALA A 377 21.77 18.37 -4.76
C ALA A 377 20.27 18.65 -4.75
N ASP A 378 19.55 18.11 -5.74
CA ASP A 378 18.09 18.18 -5.79
C ASP A 378 17.47 17.48 -4.57
N ARG A 379 17.96 16.28 -4.23
CA ARG A 379 17.45 15.54 -3.08
C ARG A 379 17.72 16.23 -1.74
N VAL A 380 18.90 16.85 -1.58
CA VAL A 380 19.25 17.65 -0.39
C VAL A 380 18.29 18.85 -0.27
N ARG A 381 18.04 19.56 -1.37
CA ARG A 381 17.13 20.73 -1.40
C ARG A 381 15.67 20.33 -1.13
N ASP A 382 15.21 19.21 -1.69
CA ASP A 382 13.86 18.67 -1.43
C ASP A 382 13.66 18.31 0.04
N ALA A 383 14.72 17.86 0.71
CA ALA A 383 14.72 17.59 2.15
C ALA A 383 14.84 18.86 3.01
N GLY A 384 14.94 20.04 2.39
CA GLY A 384 15.10 21.35 3.03
C GLY A 384 16.52 21.67 3.50
N GLY A 385 17.49 20.81 3.17
CA GLY A 385 18.92 21.00 3.44
C GLY A 385 19.55 22.02 2.50
N ASP A 386 20.70 22.57 2.91
CA ASP A 386 21.45 23.55 2.14
C ASP A 386 22.83 23.02 1.72
N LEU A 387 23.35 23.56 0.61
CA LEU A 387 24.69 23.31 0.09
C LEU A 387 25.46 24.64 0.07
N ASP A 388 26.54 24.75 0.84
CA ASP A 388 27.34 25.98 0.88
C ASP A 388 28.51 25.87 -0.11
N GLY A 389 28.33 26.37 -1.34
CA GLY A 389 29.38 26.33 -2.36
C GLY A 389 29.81 24.92 -2.75
N GLY A 390 28.87 23.96 -2.76
CA GLY A 390 29.14 22.53 -2.94
C GLY A 390 29.50 21.76 -1.67
N ALA A 391 29.66 22.41 -0.51
CA ALA A 391 29.89 21.72 0.75
C ALA A 391 28.58 21.14 1.33
N LEU A 392 28.57 19.82 1.54
CA LEU A 392 27.46 19.06 2.13
C LEU A 392 27.91 18.41 3.44
N ILE A 393 27.19 18.71 4.52
CA ILE A 393 27.39 18.05 5.82
C ILE A 393 26.31 16.99 6.00
N LEU A 394 26.73 15.74 6.19
CA LEU A 394 25.87 14.65 6.64
C LEU A 394 26.28 14.26 8.06
N SER A 395 25.31 14.10 8.96
CA SER A 395 25.61 13.58 10.29
C SER A 395 24.57 12.61 10.79
N ARG A 396 25.02 11.72 11.66
CA ARG A 396 24.19 10.73 12.33
C ARG A 396 24.55 10.60 13.79
N SER A 397 23.52 10.65 14.63
CA SER A 397 23.65 10.42 16.07
C SER A 397 22.83 9.21 16.51
N ILE A 398 23.35 8.46 17.48
CA ILE A 398 22.72 7.27 18.06
C ILE A 398 22.80 7.41 19.58
N SER A 399 21.66 7.34 20.25
CA SER A 399 21.57 7.36 21.71
C SER A 399 21.46 5.95 22.29
N GLN A 400 21.93 5.74 23.53
CA GLN A 400 21.71 4.49 24.26
C GLN A 400 20.22 4.15 24.44
N GLU A 401 19.33 5.14 24.38
CA GLU A 401 17.87 4.93 24.42
C GLU A 401 17.30 4.35 23.09
N GLY A 402 18.16 4.04 22.11
CA GLY A 402 17.78 3.50 20.81
C GLY A 402 17.23 4.54 19.82
N ARG A 403 17.29 5.83 20.16
CA ARG A 403 16.93 6.94 19.27
C ARG A 403 18.08 7.22 18.31
N SER A 404 17.81 7.24 17.00
CA SER A 404 18.74 7.67 15.96
C SER A 404 18.22 8.92 15.26
N ARG A 405 19.09 9.89 15.01
CA ARG A 405 18.78 11.12 14.25
C ARG A 405 19.76 11.27 13.09
N ALA A 406 19.24 11.61 11.93
CA ALA A 406 20.00 11.92 10.73
C ALA A 406 19.86 13.42 10.41
N VAL A 407 20.94 14.03 9.94
CA VAL A 407 20.98 15.41 9.49
C VAL A 407 21.63 15.46 8.12
N VAL A 408 21.01 16.19 7.19
CA VAL A 408 21.46 16.40 5.82
C VAL A 408 21.46 17.90 5.56
N GLY A 409 22.61 18.48 5.18
CA GLY A 409 22.72 19.90 4.84
C GLY A 409 22.24 20.83 5.97
N GLY A 410 22.50 20.45 7.22
CA GLY A 410 22.07 21.20 8.42
C GLY A 410 20.61 21.02 8.85
N ARG A 411 19.80 20.21 8.15
CA ARG A 411 18.41 19.88 8.55
C ARG A 411 18.26 18.47 9.06
N SER A 412 17.43 18.29 10.09
CA SER A 412 17.02 16.96 10.55
C SER A 412 16.12 16.30 9.52
N THR A 413 16.46 15.09 9.09
CA THR A 413 15.74 14.35 8.05
C THR A 413 15.46 12.90 8.49
N PRO A 414 14.49 12.21 7.86
CA PRO A 414 14.34 10.77 8.01
C PRO A 414 15.59 10.02 7.53
N ILE A 415 15.89 8.88 8.16
CA ILE A 415 17.06 8.06 7.77
C ILE A 415 17.01 7.57 6.32
N GLY A 416 15.81 7.37 5.77
CA GLY A 416 15.64 7.00 4.35
C GLY A 416 16.25 8.03 3.40
N VAL A 417 16.11 9.33 3.70
CA VAL A 417 16.71 10.41 2.90
C VAL A 417 18.24 10.36 2.98
N LEU A 418 18.80 10.14 4.18
CA LEU A 418 20.24 9.97 4.35
C LEU A 418 20.74 8.74 3.57
N ASN A 419 19.98 7.65 3.58
CA ASN A 419 20.32 6.42 2.87
C ASN A 419 20.30 6.61 1.34
N GLU A 420 19.26 7.24 0.80
CA GLU A 420 19.15 7.57 -0.63
C GLU A 420 20.33 8.44 -1.11
N ILE A 421 20.69 9.47 -0.35
CA ILE A 421 21.83 10.34 -0.65
C ILE A 421 23.15 9.56 -0.52
N GLY A 422 23.31 8.77 0.55
CA GLY A 422 24.49 7.95 0.78
C GLY A 422 24.77 6.97 -0.36
N GLN A 423 23.74 6.30 -0.87
CA GLN A 423 23.84 5.34 -1.98
C GLN A 423 24.33 5.94 -3.31
N GLN A 424 24.18 7.26 -3.49
CA GLN A 424 24.68 8.00 -4.65
C GLN A 424 26.11 8.50 -4.45
N LEU A 425 26.54 8.71 -3.21
CA LEU A 425 27.84 9.30 -2.87
C LEU A 425 28.94 8.28 -2.64
N VAL A 426 28.63 7.14 -2.01
CA VAL A 426 29.64 6.17 -1.58
C VAL A 426 29.19 4.74 -1.88
N VAL A 427 30.14 3.91 -2.30
CA VAL A 427 29.99 2.45 -2.38
C VAL A 427 30.96 1.81 -1.40
N VAL A 428 30.45 1.00 -0.48
CA VAL A 428 31.28 0.25 0.47
C VAL A 428 31.37 -1.20 0.01
N HIS A 429 32.55 -1.79 0.13
CA HIS A 429 32.82 -3.18 -0.19
C HIS A 429 33.49 -3.81 1.03
N GLY A 430 32.71 -4.56 1.82
CA GLY A 430 33.15 -5.21 3.06
C GLY A 430 32.15 -6.27 3.54
N GLN A 431 32.35 -6.81 4.76
CA GLN A 431 31.49 -7.87 5.31
C GLN A 431 30.01 -7.46 5.41
N SER A 432 29.74 -6.18 5.65
CA SER A 432 28.38 -5.63 5.82
C SER A 432 27.68 -5.34 4.48
N ASP A 433 28.44 -5.02 3.42
CA ASP A 433 27.91 -4.50 2.14
C ASP A 433 27.92 -5.53 1.00
N GLN A 434 27.99 -6.83 1.36
CA GLN A 434 27.69 -7.91 0.42
C GLN A 434 26.25 -7.85 -0.13
N VAL A 435 25.42 -6.85 0.23
CA VAL A 435 23.99 -6.77 -0.04
C VAL A 435 23.67 -6.14 -1.40
N ARG A 436 24.43 -5.14 -1.86
CA ARG A 436 24.07 -4.38 -3.08
C ARG A 436 24.11 -5.26 -4.33
N LEU A 437 25.26 -5.85 -4.63
CA LEU A 437 25.45 -6.77 -5.78
C LEU A 437 24.92 -8.21 -5.54
N LYS A 438 24.22 -8.47 -4.42
CA LYS A 438 23.39 -9.69 -4.25
C LYS A 438 22.01 -9.55 -4.89
N SER A 439 21.48 -8.32 -5.03
CA SER A 439 20.15 -8.11 -5.59
C SER A 439 20.18 -8.12 -7.12
N ALA A 440 19.20 -8.77 -7.74
CA ALA A 440 19.05 -8.79 -9.19
C ALA A 440 18.87 -7.36 -9.76
N THR A 441 18.22 -6.46 -8.99
CA THR A 441 18.02 -5.06 -9.36
C THR A 441 19.35 -4.32 -9.51
N ALA A 442 20.24 -4.40 -8.52
CA ALA A 442 21.52 -3.71 -8.58
C ALA A 442 22.45 -4.33 -9.64
N GLN A 443 22.39 -5.65 -9.86
CA GLN A 443 23.13 -6.30 -10.93
C GLN A 443 22.66 -5.82 -12.31
N ARG A 444 21.34 -5.67 -12.50
CA ARG A 444 20.77 -5.07 -13.72
C ARG A 444 21.22 -3.62 -13.89
N GLU A 445 21.16 -2.81 -12.85
CA GLU A 445 21.60 -1.40 -12.90
C GLU A 445 23.10 -1.26 -13.17
N ALA A 446 23.93 -2.14 -12.60
CA ALA A 446 25.36 -2.20 -12.89
C ALA A 446 25.62 -2.54 -14.37
N LEU A 447 24.88 -3.51 -14.92
CA LEU A 447 24.96 -3.86 -16.34
C LEU A 447 24.47 -2.73 -17.24
N ASP A 448 23.35 -2.10 -16.90
CA ASP A 448 22.73 -0.99 -17.64
C ASP A 448 23.66 0.22 -17.68
N ARG A 449 24.38 0.51 -16.59
CA ARG A 449 25.42 1.56 -16.53
C ARG A 449 26.62 1.21 -17.42
N PHE A 450 27.09 -0.03 -17.37
CA PHE A 450 28.19 -0.50 -18.21
C PHE A 450 27.86 -0.55 -19.71
N ALA A 451 26.60 -0.80 -20.07
CA ALA A 451 26.17 -0.85 -21.46
C ALA A 451 26.36 0.50 -22.17
N GLY A 452 26.21 1.61 -21.45
CA GLY A 452 26.47 2.97 -21.91
C GLY A 452 25.21 3.73 -22.37
N PRO A 453 25.38 4.87 -23.06
CA PRO A 453 24.30 5.83 -23.30
C PRO A 453 23.19 5.32 -24.23
N GLU A 454 23.48 4.43 -25.18
CA GLU A 454 22.46 3.87 -26.07
C GLU A 454 21.40 3.08 -25.28
N LEU A 455 21.84 2.24 -24.33
CA LEU A 455 20.92 1.50 -23.47
C LEU A 455 20.09 2.45 -22.61
N GLN A 456 20.71 3.49 -22.04
CA GLN A 456 20.01 4.45 -21.19
C GLN A 456 18.93 5.23 -21.96
N GLN A 457 19.19 5.56 -23.23
CA GLN A 457 18.19 6.18 -24.10
C GLN A 457 17.00 5.24 -24.34
N VAL A 458 17.28 4.00 -24.75
CA VAL A 458 16.21 3.00 -24.98
C VAL A 458 15.42 2.71 -23.70
N LEU A 459 16.08 2.67 -22.55
CA LEU A 459 15.42 2.50 -21.25
C LEU A 459 14.55 3.70 -20.88
N GLY A 460 14.96 4.92 -21.23
CA GLY A 460 14.17 6.14 -21.07
C GLY A 460 12.90 6.09 -21.92
N ASP A 461 13.06 5.83 -23.21
CA ASP A 461 11.93 5.68 -24.15
C ASP A 461 10.98 4.58 -23.69
N TYR A 462 11.51 3.43 -23.25
CA TYR A 462 10.73 2.32 -22.71
C TYR A 462 9.88 2.74 -21.51
N ARG A 463 10.46 3.46 -20.54
CA ARG A 463 9.76 3.91 -19.33
C ARG A 463 8.63 4.88 -19.65
N GLU A 464 8.86 5.82 -20.56
CA GLU A 464 7.83 6.78 -20.99
C GLU A 464 6.63 6.06 -21.63
N ILE A 465 6.90 5.16 -22.57
CA ILE A 465 5.85 4.40 -23.24
C ILE A 465 5.15 3.44 -22.28
N PHE A 466 5.88 2.78 -21.38
CA PHE A 466 5.31 1.87 -20.40
C PHE A 466 4.40 2.59 -19.40
N GLN A 467 4.77 3.81 -18.98
CA GLN A 467 3.90 4.61 -18.13
C GLN A 467 2.61 4.99 -18.86
N ARG A 468 2.71 5.50 -20.10
CA ARG A 468 1.53 5.84 -20.90
C ARG A 468 0.61 4.63 -21.15
N TYR A 469 1.20 3.46 -21.42
CA TYR A 469 0.47 2.20 -21.56
C TYR A 469 -0.34 1.87 -20.29
N ASN A 470 0.29 1.93 -19.11
CA ASN A 470 -0.41 1.62 -17.85
C ASN A 470 -1.49 2.64 -17.52
N ASP A 471 -1.24 3.94 -17.78
CA ASP A 471 -2.22 5.00 -17.54
C ASP A 471 -3.44 4.81 -18.45
N ALA A 472 -3.23 4.56 -19.75
CA ALA A 472 -4.30 4.30 -20.70
C ALA A 472 -5.07 3.00 -20.39
N GLN A 473 -4.37 1.93 -19.99
CA GLN A 473 -4.99 0.68 -19.57
C GLN A 473 -5.84 0.89 -18.32
N SER A 474 -5.33 1.62 -17.31
CA SER A 474 -6.08 1.91 -16.09
C SER A 474 -7.32 2.76 -16.37
N GLU A 475 -7.23 3.76 -17.26
CA GLU A 475 -8.39 4.56 -17.68
C GLU A 475 -9.42 3.69 -18.42
N LEU A 476 -8.96 2.83 -19.32
CA LEU A 476 -9.81 1.90 -20.06
C LEU A 476 -10.53 0.91 -19.13
N ASP A 477 -9.83 0.32 -18.17
CA ASP A 477 -10.40 -0.63 -17.23
C ASP A 477 -11.50 0.02 -16.38
N VAL A 478 -11.28 1.25 -15.91
CA VAL A 478 -12.28 2.03 -15.17
C VAL A 478 -13.50 2.30 -16.04
N LEU A 479 -13.31 2.79 -17.28
CA LEU A 479 -14.42 3.11 -18.17
C LEU A 479 -15.20 1.86 -18.61
N VAL A 480 -14.53 0.73 -18.83
CA VAL A 480 -15.19 -0.54 -19.19
C VAL A 480 -15.97 -1.12 -18.02
N ALA A 481 -15.41 -1.10 -16.80
CA ALA A 481 -16.12 -1.56 -15.60
C ALA A 481 -17.37 -0.69 -15.32
N ASP A 482 -17.25 0.61 -15.51
CA ASP A 482 -18.37 1.54 -15.40
C ASP A 482 -19.40 1.34 -16.52
N ARG A 483 -18.96 1.08 -17.75
CA ARG A 483 -19.85 0.86 -18.91
C ARG A 483 -20.82 -0.28 -18.65
N ASP A 484 -20.36 -1.42 -18.12
CA ASP A 484 -21.24 -2.56 -17.91
C ASP A 484 -22.28 -2.28 -16.80
N ARG A 485 -21.91 -1.51 -15.78
CA ARG A 485 -22.84 -1.02 -14.74
C ARG A 485 -23.86 -0.03 -15.33
N ARG A 486 -23.38 0.94 -16.11
CA ARG A 486 -24.20 1.97 -16.76
C ARG A 486 -25.14 1.41 -17.81
N ALA A 487 -24.71 0.40 -18.56
CA ALA A 487 -25.56 -0.29 -19.55
C ALA A 487 -26.74 -0.99 -18.87
N ARG A 488 -26.50 -1.68 -17.74
CA ARG A 488 -27.58 -2.27 -16.93
C ARG A 488 -28.54 -1.20 -16.39
N GLU A 489 -27.98 -0.12 -15.85
CA GLU A 489 -28.76 1.03 -15.36
C GLU A 489 -29.63 1.64 -16.48
N ALA A 490 -29.08 1.80 -17.68
CA ALA A 490 -29.81 2.31 -18.83
C ALA A 490 -30.93 1.35 -19.29
N ASP A 491 -30.69 0.04 -19.29
CA ASP A 491 -31.70 -0.95 -19.69
C ASP A 491 -32.84 -1.04 -18.66
N GLU A 492 -32.52 -0.97 -17.37
CA GLU A 492 -33.52 -0.88 -16.29
C GLU A 492 -34.38 0.38 -16.42
N LEU A 493 -33.76 1.54 -16.64
CA LEU A 493 -34.46 2.81 -16.85
C LEU A 493 -35.36 2.76 -18.09
N ARG A 494 -34.88 2.23 -19.21
CA ARG A 494 -35.69 2.06 -20.44
C ARG A 494 -36.93 1.21 -20.19
N LEU A 495 -36.77 0.10 -19.46
CA LEU A 495 -37.88 -0.80 -19.14
C LEU A 495 -38.90 -0.12 -18.22
N ALA A 496 -38.43 0.53 -17.15
CA ALA A 496 -39.28 1.27 -16.22
C ALA A 496 -40.05 2.40 -16.91
N MET A 497 -39.38 3.21 -17.73
CA MET A 497 -40.02 4.28 -18.51
C MET A 497 -41.09 3.73 -19.46
N THR A 498 -40.80 2.63 -20.17
CA THR A 498 -41.77 1.98 -21.07
C THR A 498 -43.03 1.53 -20.32
N GLU A 499 -42.88 0.95 -19.11
CA GLU A 499 -44.01 0.55 -18.27
C GLU A 499 -44.86 1.75 -17.82
N ILE A 500 -44.22 2.84 -17.37
CA ILE A 500 -44.91 4.02 -16.85
C ILE A 500 -45.60 4.79 -18.00
N GLU A 501 -44.93 4.95 -19.15
CA GLU A 501 -45.50 5.59 -20.34
C GLU A 501 -46.72 4.83 -20.87
N ALA A 502 -46.68 3.49 -20.87
CA ALA A 502 -47.81 2.67 -21.30
C ALA A 502 -49.05 2.86 -20.40
N ALA A 503 -48.85 3.10 -19.10
CA ALA A 503 -49.94 3.34 -18.17
C ALA A 503 -50.46 4.79 -18.20
N ALA A 504 -49.63 5.74 -18.63
CA ALA A 504 -49.93 7.17 -18.72
C ALA A 504 -50.65 7.75 -17.48
N PRO A 505 -50.05 7.64 -16.27
CA PRO A 505 -50.64 8.16 -15.04
C PRO A 505 -50.77 9.69 -15.07
N ARG A 506 -51.82 10.21 -14.45
CA ARG A 506 -52.03 11.66 -14.27
C ARG A 506 -51.87 12.07 -12.80
N PRO A 507 -51.32 13.27 -12.51
CA PRO A 507 -51.25 13.77 -11.14
C PRO A 507 -52.63 13.82 -10.48
N GLY A 508 -52.73 13.27 -9.26
CA GLY A 508 -53.97 13.19 -8.49
C GLY A 508 -55.01 12.16 -8.97
N GLU A 509 -54.71 11.35 -9.99
CA GLU A 509 -55.63 10.34 -10.53
C GLU A 509 -55.98 9.26 -9.47
N ASP A 510 -55.03 8.88 -8.63
CA ASP A 510 -55.21 7.89 -7.55
C ASP A 510 -56.20 8.37 -6.48
N VAL A 511 -56.15 9.66 -6.14
CA VAL A 511 -57.07 10.29 -5.19
C VAL A 511 -58.49 10.33 -5.78
N GLU A 512 -58.62 10.82 -7.03
CA GLU A 512 -59.91 10.89 -7.72
C GLU A 512 -60.58 9.52 -7.86
N LEU A 513 -59.81 8.50 -8.26
CA LEU A 513 -60.30 7.14 -8.42
C LEU A 513 -60.68 6.51 -7.07
N THR A 514 -59.97 6.84 -5.98
CA THR A 514 -60.30 6.33 -4.64
C THR A 514 -61.63 6.92 -4.15
N GLU A 515 -61.83 8.23 -4.27
CA GLU A 515 -63.11 8.86 -3.93
C GLU A 515 -64.28 8.35 -4.79
N ARG A 516 -64.01 8.09 -6.08
CA ARG A 516 -65.02 7.53 -6.99
C ARG A 516 -65.35 6.08 -6.64
N ALA A 517 -64.35 5.26 -6.32
CA ALA A 517 -64.54 3.88 -5.88
C ALA A 517 -65.38 3.81 -4.61
N ASP A 518 -65.08 4.62 -3.59
CA ASP A 518 -65.82 4.64 -2.33
C ASP A 518 -67.30 5.00 -2.55
N ARG A 519 -67.59 5.99 -3.41
CA ARG A 519 -68.98 6.33 -3.77
C ARG A 519 -69.69 5.18 -4.47
N LEU A 520 -69.05 4.53 -5.45
CA LEU A 520 -69.62 3.44 -6.22
C LEU A 520 -69.82 2.17 -5.37
N THR A 521 -68.88 1.85 -4.47
CA THR A 521 -69.00 0.73 -3.53
C THR A 521 -70.20 0.91 -2.61
N ASN A 522 -70.39 2.09 -2.02
CA ASN A 522 -71.56 2.35 -1.19
C ASN A 522 -72.89 2.14 -1.95
N ILE A 523 -72.95 2.54 -3.22
CA ILE A 523 -74.13 2.34 -4.07
C ILE A 523 -74.34 0.85 -4.37
N GLU A 524 -73.29 0.09 -4.68
CA GLU A 524 -73.38 -1.34 -4.96
C GLU A 524 -73.75 -2.16 -3.71
N ASP A 525 -73.23 -1.79 -2.53
CA ASP A 525 -73.61 -2.41 -1.25
C ASP A 525 -75.10 -2.23 -0.97
N LEU A 526 -75.64 -1.01 -1.19
CA LEU A 526 -77.07 -0.73 -1.08
C LEU A 526 -77.89 -1.55 -2.09
N ARG A 527 -77.39 -1.71 -3.32
CA ARG A 527 -78.05 -2.49 -4.37
C ARG A 527 -78.09 -3.98 -4.03
N LEU A 528 -76.96 -4.55 -3.59
CA LEU A 528 -76.86 -5.95 -3.17
C LEU A 528 -77.75 -6.26 -1.98
N ALA A 529 -77.73 -5.41 -0.94
CA ALA A 529 -78.57 -5.58 0.24
C ALA A 529 -80.07 -5.49 -0.10
N ALA A 530 -80.47 -4.52 -0.94
CA ALA A 530 -81.85 -4.39 -1.39
C ALA A 530 -82.30 -5.55 -2.28
N ALA A 531 -81.44 -6.04 -3.19
CA ALA A 531 -81.71 -7.18 -4.05
C ALA A 531 -81.86 -8.47 -3.23
N GLN A 532 -80.98 -8.69 -2.26
CA GLN A 532 -81.05 -9.83 -1.35
C GLN A 532 -82.32 -9.78 -0.49
N ALA A 533 -82.66 -8.61 0.07
CA ALA A 533 -83.88 -8.44 0.85
C ALA A 533 -85.14 -8.67 0.00
N HIS A 534 -85.16 -8.18 -1.25
CA HIS A 534 -86.25 -8.40 -2.19
C HIS A 534 -86.41 -9.90 -2.49
N GLU A 535 -85.33 -10.60 -2.82
CA GLU A 535 -85.36 -12.04 -3.13
C GLU A 535 -85.88 -12.89 -1.96
N LEU A 536 -85.50 -12.55 -0.71
CA LEU A 536 -85.99 -13.25 0.48
C LEU A 536 -87.49 -13.04 0.73
N ILE A 537 -88.04 -11.90 0.29
CA ILE A 537 -89.44 -11.52 0.53
C ILE A 537 -90.35 -11.99 -0.59
N SER A 538 -89.90 -11.82 -1.83
CA SER A 538 -90.64 -12.09 -3.07
C SER A 538 -89.65 -12.59 -4.12
N SER A 539 -89.55 -13.91 -4.22
CA SER A 539 -88.67 -14.57 -5.18
C SER A 539 -89.39 -14.77 -6.52
N GLU A 540 -88.68 -14.57 -7.63
CA GLU A 540 -89.14 -14.96 -8.96
C GLU A 540 -88.71 -16.38 -9.36
N SER A 541 -87.90 -17.05 -8.52
CA SER A 541 -87.37 -18.38 -8.78
C SER A 541 -88.33 -19.50 -8.32
N LEU A 542 -88.45 -20.55 -9.13
CA LEU A 542 -89.32 -21.72 -8.87
C LEU A 542 -88.66 -22.78 -7.95
N ASP A 543 -87.55 -22.45 -7.30
CA ASP A 543 -86.79 -23.37 -6.46
C ASP A 543 -87.45 -23.62 -5.08
N GLU A 544 -86.99 -24.65 -4.36
CA GLU A 544 -87.56 -25.11 -3.08
C GLU A 544 -87.48 -24.09 -1.93
N ALA A 545 -86.74 -22.99 -2.10
CA ALA A 545 -86.65 -21.90 -1.14
C ALA A 545 -87.93 -21.06 -1.19
N ARG A 546 -88.81 -21.25 -0.20
CA ARG A 546 -90.05 -20.46 -0.09
C ARG A 546 -89.73 -19.06 0.41
N ASP A 547 -90.12 -18.04 -0.35
CA ASP A 547 -90.06 -16.65 0.07
C ASP A 547 -91.05 -16.36 1.22
N ALA A 548 -90.88 -15.21 1.87
CA ALA A 548 -91.72 -14.82 3.00
C ALA A 548 -93.21 -14.75 2.63
N LEU A 549 -93.55 -14.24 1.44
CA LEU A 549 -94.94 -14.14 0.97
C LEU A 549 -95.60 -15.51 0.79
N ALA A 550 -94.89 -16.47 0.18
CA ALA A 550 -95.34 -17.83 -0.03
C ALA A 550 -95.49 -18.58 1.30
N LEU A 551 -94.59 -18.36 2.27
CA LEU A 551 -94.70 -18.93 3.61
C LEU A 551 -95.92 -18.38 4.37
N ILE A 552 -96.14 -17.06 4.33
CA ILE A 552 -97.30 -16.41 4.96
C ILE A 552 -98.60 -16.90 4.32
N GLU A 553 -98.67 -16.98 2.99
CA GLU A 553 -99.86 -17.45 2.28
C GLU A 553 -100.12 -18.95 2.54
N SER A 554 -99.06 -19.76 2.65
CA SER A 554 -99.18 -21.17 3.03
C SER A 554 -99.71 -21.33 4.46
N ALA A 555 -99.20 -20.54 5.42
CA ALA A 555 -99.68 -20.52 6.80
C ALA A 555 -101.14 -20.06 6.87
N ARG A 556 -101.50 -18.99 6.15
CA ARG A 556 -102.87 -18.49 6.05
C ARG A 556 -103.83 -19.57 5.57
N ARG A 557 -103.52 -20.26 4.46
CA ARG A 557 -104.33 -21.37 3.93
C ARG A 557 -104.42 -22.56 4.89
N ALA A 558 -103.38 -22.83 5.67
CA ALA A 558 -103.40 -23.93 6.64
C ALA A 558 -104.41 -23.66 7.78
N VAL A 559 -104.41 -22.43 8.31
CA VAL A 559 -105.33 -22.01 9.37
C VAL A 559 -106.76 -21.80 8.83
N ASP A 560 -106.91 -21.21 7.64
CA ASP A 560 -108.20 -20.94 7.00
C ASP A 560 -109.04 -22.22 6.79
N ARG A 561 -108.39 -23.35 6.47
CA ARG A 561 -109.05 -24.66 6.34
C ARG A 561 -109.73 -25.18 7.61
N VAL A 562 -109.27 -24.75 8.78
CA VAL A 562 -109.78 -25.18 10.09
C VAL A 562 -110.50 -24.07 10.85
N ALA A 563 -110.50 -22.84 10.33
CA ALA A 563 -111.16 -21.69 10.96
C ALA A 563 -112.69 -21.82 11.05
N SER A 564 -113.31 -22.65 10.20
CA SER A 564 -114.73 -23.00 10.31
C SER A 564 -115.04 -23.95 11.47
N HIS A 565 -114.01 -24.62 12.04
CA HIS A 565 -114.16 -25.52 13.18
C HIS A 565 -114.03 -24.82 14.54
N ASP A 566 -113.34 -23.67 14.59
CA ASP A 566 -113.15 -22.86 15.81
C ASP A 566 -113.10 -21.35 15.46
N ALA A 567 -114.06 -20.60 16.00
CA ALA A 567 -114.20 -19.18 15.74
C ALA A 567 -113.03 -18.33 16.30
N GLU A 568 -112.25 -18.86 17.26
CA GLU A 568 -111.05 -18.17 17.77
C GLU A 568 -109.92 -18.07 16.72
N LEU A 569 -109.98 -18.86 15.64
CA LEU A 569 -108.96 -18.87 14.59
C LEU A 569 -109.21 -17.84 13.48
N GLN A 570 -110.42 -17.29 13.33
CA GLN A 570 -110.71 -16.28 12.31
C GLN A 570 -109.84 -15.01 12.45
N PRO A 571 -109.65 -14.44 13.66
CA PRO A 571 -108.72 -13.33 13.85
C PRO A 571 -107.28 -13.65 13.44
N VAL A 572 -106.85 -14.91 13.52
CA VAL A 572 -105.51 -15.37 13.11
C VAL A 572 -105.38 -15.39 11.59
N VAL A 573 -106.43 -15.83 10.87
CA VAL A 573 -106.49 -15.76 9.39
C VAL A 573 -106.42 -14.32 8.91
N ASP A 574 -107.19 -13.43 9.54
CA ASP A 574 -107.20 -12.00 9.21
C ASP A 574 -105.84 -11.35 9.50
N ALA A 575 -105.18 -11.73 10.60
CA ALA A 575 -103.83 -11.27 10.92
C ALA A 575 -102.78 -11.75 9.90
N LEU A 576 -102.84 -13.01 9.44
CA LEU A 576 -101.95 -13.55 8.41
C LEU A 576 -102.20 -12.91 7.03
N ALA A 577 -103.46 -12.61 6.68
CA ALA A 577 -103.79 -11.86 5.47
C ALA A 577 -103.20 -10.44 5.51
N ASN A 578 -103.37 -9.74 6.64
CA ASN A 578 -102.77 -8.42 6.84
C ASN A 578 -101.24 -8.45 6.79
N ALA A 579 -100.60 -9.46 7.40
CA ALA A 579 -99.15 -9.64 7.31
C ALA A 579 -98.69 -9.84 5.85
N GLY A 580 -99.43 -10.61 5.05
CA GLY A 580 -99.16 -10.78 3.63
C GLY A 580 -99.22 -9.48 2.84
N PHE A 581 -100.23 -8.63 3.09
CA PHE A 581 -100.33 -7.30 2.46
C PHE A 581 -99.16 -6.38 2.84
N VAL A 582 -98.81 -6.31 4.12
CA VAL A 582 -97.70 -5.48 4.61
C VAL A 582 -96.38 -5.93 3.98
N VAL A 583 -96.11 -7.24 3.96
CA VAL A 583 -94.89 -7.80 3.37
C VAL A 583 -94.85 -7.58 1.86
N GLY A 584 -95.99 -7.66 1.16
CA GLY A 584 -96.09 -7.37 -0.27
C GLY A 584 -95.85 -5.91 -0.62
N GLU A 585 -96.27 -4.99 0.26
CA GLU A 585 -95.97 -3.56 0.13
C GLU A 585 -94.47 -3.30 0.27
N VAL A 586 -93.81 -3.93 1.25
CA VAL A 586 -92.35 -3.84 1.43
C VAL A 586 -91.60 -4.38 0.21
N ALA A 587 -92.05 -5.50 -0.39
CA ALA A 587 -91.47 -6.02 -1.63
C ALA A 587 -91.55 -5.00 -2.78
N THR A 588 -92.71 -4.37 -2.94
CA THR A 588 -92.94 -3.33 -3.96
C THR A 588 -92.03 -2.10 -3.72
N GLN A 589 -91.86 -1.68 -2.47
CA GLN A 589 -90.97 -0.59 -2.09
C GLN A 589 -89.50 -0.93 -2.41
N LEU A 590 -89.04 -2.15 -2.09
CA LEU A 590 -87.69 -2.60 -2.42
C LEU A 590 -87.44 -2.71 -3.93
N SER A 591 -88.44 -3.18 -4.69
CA SER A 591 -88.37 -3.23 -6.16
C SER A 591 -88.26 -1.83 -6.76
N SER A 592 -89.08 -0.88 -6.29
CA SER A 592 -89.00 0.53 -6.72
C SER A 592 -87.68 1.19 -6.32
N TYR A 593 -87.12 0.83 -5.17
CA TYR A 593 -85.81 1.32 -4.72
C TYR A 593 -84.69 0.78 -5.60
N LEU A 594 -84.69 -0.52 -5.93
CA LEU A 594 -83.75 -1.12 -6.87
C LEU A 594 -83.82 -0.49 -8.26
N ALA A 595 -85.03 -0.19 -8.75
CA ALA A 595 -85.22 0.51 -10.03
C ALA A 595 -84.72 1.97 -10.01
N SER A 596 -84.57 2.56 -8.82
CA SER A 596 -84.02 3.92 -8.64
C SER A 596 -82.49 3.94 -8.53
N LEU A 597 -81.86 2.79 -8.24
CA LEU A 597 -80.40 2.64 -8.21
C LEU A 597 -79.89 2.34 -9.63
N ASP A 598 -78.94 3.14 -10.10
CA ASP A 598 -78.47 3.12 -11.49
C ASP A 598 -77.85 1.76 -11.88
N SER A 599 -78.22 1.22 -13.06
CA SER A 599 -77.87 -0.16 -13.44
C SER A 599 -76.41 -0.36 -13.88
N ASP A 600 -75.68 0.73 -14.14
CA ASP A 600 -74.30 0.69 -14.66
C ASP A 600 -73.22 0.84 -13.57
N GLY A 601 -73.60 1.10 -12.31
CA GLY A 601 -72.67 1.35 -11.20
C GLY A 601 -71.67 0.21 -10.94
N GLY A 602 -72.09 -1.05 -11.12
CA GLY A 602 -71.22 -2.22 -10.93
C GLY A 602 -70.11 -2.34 -11.99
N ARG A 603 -70.41 -2.07 -13.27
CA ARG A 603 -69.41 -2.09 -14.35
C ARG A 603 -68.43 -0.92 -14.24
N GLU A 604 -68.94 0.24 -13.86
CA GLU A 604 -68.12 1.42 -13.61
C GLU A 604 -67.17 1.20 -12.44
N LEU A 605 -67.65 0.58 -11.34
CA LEU A 605 -66.83 0.21 -10.19
C LEU A 605 -65.70 -0.75 -10.59
N GLU A 606 -65.99 -1.77 -11.38
CA GLU A 606 -64.99 -2.72 -11.87
C GLU A 606 -63.89 -2.02 -12.70
N THR A 607 -64.28 -1.10 -13.58
CA THR A 607 -63.35 -0.30 -14.39
C THR A 607 -62.46 0.60 -13.53
N VAL A 608 -63.05 1.27 -12.53
CA VAL A 608 -62.32 2.11 -11.58
C VAL A 608 -61.33 1.27 -10.76
N GLN A 609 -61.74 0.11 -10.26
CA GLN A 609 -60.87 -0.76 -9.47
C GLN A 609 -59.72 -1.35 -10.29
N GLN A 610 -59.98 -1.73 -11.55
CA GLN A 610 -58.94 -2.19 -12.47
C GLN A 610 -57.87 -1.10 -12.69
N ARG A 611 -58.30 0.14 -12.96
CA ARG A 611 -57.37 1.27 -13.11
C ARG A 611 -56.57 1.55 -11.84
N ARG A 612 -57.20 1.49 -10.66
CA ARG A 612 -56.51 1.65 -9.36
C ARG A 612 -55.47 0.54 -9.12
N ALA A 613 -55.76 -0.69 -9.53
CA ALA A 613 -54.83 -1.80 -9.42
C ALA A 613 -53.60 -1.59 -10.32
N GLU A 614 -53.79 -1.12 -11.55
CA GLU A 614 -52.71 -0.75 -12.48
C GLU A 614 -51.80 0.33 -11.86
N LEU A 615 -52.37 1.43 -11.35
CA LEU A 615 -51.61 2.50 -10.70
C LEU A 615 -50.89 2.02 -9.44
N SER A 616 -51.53 1.16 -8.64
CA SER A 616 -50.92 0.59 -7.43
C SER A 616 -49.72 -0.30 -7.73
N VAL A 617 -49.71 -1.00 -8.87
CA VAL A 617 -48.55 -1.80 -9.30
C VAL A 617 -47.37 -0.89 -9.62
N LEU A 618 -47.61 0.22 -10.32
CA LEU A 618 -46.56 1.20 -10.62
C LEU A 618 -46.01 1.87 -9.36
N MET A 619 -46.89 2.30 -8.45
CA MET A 619 -46.46 2.90 -7.17
C MET A 619 -45.60 1.91 -6.35
N ARG A 620 -45.96 0.63 -6.33
CA ARG A 620 -45.16 -0.38 -5.63
C ARG A 620 -43.76 -0.58 -6.23
N LYS A 621 -43.63 -0.43 -7.56
CA LYS A 621 -42.36 -0.64 -8.27
C LYS A 621 -41.46 0.60 -8.26
N TYR A 622 -42.04 1.79 -8.42
CA TYR A 622 -41.29 3.00 -8.81
C TYR A 622 -41.43 4.18 -7.84
N GLY A 623 -42.38 4.17 -6.91
CA GLY A 623 -42.49 5.23 -5.90
C GLY A 623 -43.74 5.14 -5.02
N PRO A 624 -43.63 5.40 -3.70
CA PRO A 624 -44.76 5.34 -2.76
C PRO A 624 -45.93 6.27 -3.09
N THR A 625 -45.72 7.31 -3.91
CA THR A 625 -46.75 8.24 -4.37
C THR A 625 -46.83 8.26 -5.90
N LEU A 626 -48.00 8.58 -6.45
CA LEU A 626 -48.18 8.66 -7.91
C LEU A 626 -47.31 9.78 -8.53
N ASP A 627 -47.13 10.89 -7.80
CA ASP A 627 -46.27 11.99 -8.22
C ASP A 627 -44.81 11.55 -8.33
N GLU A 628 -44.30 10.75 -7.39
CA GLU A 628 -42.94 10.18 -7.47
C GLU A 628 -42.75 9.24 -8.67
N VAL A 629 -43.78 8.48 -9.04
CA VAL A 629 -43.74 7.64 -10.25
C VAL A 629 -43.67 8.50 -11.52
N ILE A 630 -44.36 9.64 -11.55
CA ILE A 630 -44.32 10.59 -12.67
C ILE A 630 -42.95 11.29 -12.73
N ASP A 631 -42.42 11.72 -11.59
CA ASP A 631 -41.08 12.33 -11.49
C ASP A 631 -39.95 11.36 -11.88
N TYR A 632 -40.15 10.06 -11.68
CA TYR A 632 -39.23 9.02 -12.14
C TYR A 632 -39.03 9.05 -13.67
N LEU A 633 -40.05 9.43 -14.44
CA LEU A 633 -39.98 9.55 -15.91
C LEU A 633 -39.06 10.70 -16.36
N ASP A 634 -39.21 11.87 -15.74
CA ASP A 634 -38.40 13.07 -16.06
C ASP A 634 -36.95 12.92 -15.59
N SER A 635 -36.74 12.39 -14.38
CA SER A 635 -35.39 12.14 -13.85
C SER A 635 -34.69 10.99 -14.60
N GLY A 636 -35.43 9.93 -14.95
CA GLY A 636 -34.92 8.79 -15.70
C GLY A 636 -34.48 9.13 -17.12
N SER A 637 -35.23 9.98 -17.83
CA SER A 637 -34.87 10.44 -19.19
C SER A 637 -33.60 11.29 -19.20
N THR A 638 -33.46 12.22 -18.23
CA THR A 638 -32.23 13.02 -18.05
C THR A 638 -31.04 12.10 -17.77
N ARG A 639 -31.23 11.11 -16.89
CA ARG A 639 -30.18 10.14 -16.56
C ARG A 639 -29.78 9.28 -17.75
N LEU A 640 -30.73 8.85 -18.59
CA LEU A 640 -30.44 8.06 -19.78
C LEU A 640 -29.52 8.78 -20.76
N LEU A 641 -29.73 10.08 -20.95
CA LEU A 641 -28.90 10.92 -21.83
C LEU A 641 -27.45 11.04 -21.33
N GLU A 642 -27.24 11.05 -20.01
CA GLU A 642 -25.89 11.04 -19.43
C GLU A 642 -25.16 9.71 -19.64
N LEU A 643 -25.90 8.59 -19.62
CA LEU A 643 -25.32 7.25 -19.68
C LEU A 643 -24.81 6.86 -21.09
N ASP A 644 -25.31 7.49 -22.16
CA ASP A 644 -24.98 7.13 -23.55
C ASP A 644 -23.67 7.78 -24.11
N HIS A 645 -22.97 8.67 -23.39
CA HIS A 645 -21.90 9.53 -23.96
C HIS A 645 -20.44 8.99 -23.93
N ASP A 646 -20.16 7.74 -23.54
CA ASP A 646 -18.79 7.28 -23.22
C ASP A 646 -18.16 6.25 -24.20
N SER A 647 -18.90 5.77 -25.21
CA SER A 647 -18.44 4.68 -26.08
C SER A 647 -17.22 5.04 -26.95
N ASP A 648 -17.17 6.27 -27.48
CA ASP A 648 -16.09 6.72 -28.38
C ASP A 648 -14.72 6.80 -27.66
N ARG A 649 -14.72 7.15 -26.37
CA ARG A 649 -13.49 7.25 -25.57
C ARG A 649 -12.90 5.86 -25.32
N ILE A 650 -13.74 4.86 -25.06
CA ILE A 650 -13.32 3.48 -24.84
C ILE A 650 -12.62 2.92 -26.09
N ASP A 651 -13.18 3.16 -27.28
CA ASP A 651 -12.58 2.67 -28.52
C ASP A 651 -11.26 3.38 -28.86
N ALA A 652 -11.16 4.69 -28.59
CA ALA A 652 -9.90 5.43 -28.70
C ALA A 652 -8.83 4.87 -27.74
N LEU A 653 -9.17 4.64 -26.47
CA LEU A 653 -8.26 4.10 -25.47
C LEU A 653 -7.80 2.68 -25.81
N ARG A 654 -8.67 1.82 -26.35
CA ARG A 654 -8.28 0.48 -26.83
C ARG A 654 -7.22 0.56 -27.92
N ALA A 655 -7.40 1.44 -28.89
CA ALA A 655 -6.42 1.65 -29.96
C ALA A 655 -5.09 2.19 -29.43
N GLU A 656 -5.13 3.11 -28.45
CA GLU A 656 -3.93 3.64 -27.78
C GLU A 656 -3.18 2.54 -27.02
N VAL A 657 -3.89 1.73 -26.23
CA VAL A 657 -3.35 0.60 -25.45
C VAL A 657 -2.69 -0.44 -26.37
N ASP A 658 -3.35 -0.83 -27.47
CA ASP A 658 -2.79 -1.81 -28.41
C ASP A 658 -1.54 -1.28 -29.11
N ALA A 659 -1.54 0.00 -29.52
CA ALA A 659 -0.38 0.64 -30.13
C ALA A 659 0.80 0.75 -29.14
N ASP A 660 0.53 1.11 -27.89
CA ASP A 660 1.55 1.22 -26.85
C ASP A 660 2.09 -0.14 -26.43
N ARG A 661 1.24 -1.16 -26.32
CA ARG A 661 1.67 -2.53 -26.08
C ARG A 661 2.67 -2.99 -27.14
N GLY A 662 2.40 -2.75 -28.42
CA GLY A 662 3.33 -3.07 -29.51
C GLY A 662 4.69 -2.37 -29.36
N ARG A 663 4.69 -1.10 -28.93
CA ARG A 663 5.92 -0.34 -28.66
C ARG A 663 6.68 -0.83 -27.43
N VAL A 664 5.98 -1.14 -26.32
CA VAL A 664 6.57 -1.74 -25.12
C VAL A 664 7.27 -3.04 -25.47
N MET A 665 6.62 -3.91 -26.27
CA MET A 665 7.21 -5.17 -26.72
C MET A 665 8.50 -4.97 -27.53
N ALA A 666 8.48 -4.05 -28.51
CA ALA A 666 9.64 -3.78 -29.36
C ALA A 666 10.82 -3.17 -28.57
N LEU A 667 10.54 -2.21 -27.68
CA LEU A 667 11.55 -1.58 -26.84
C LEU A 667 12.11 -2.55 -25.80
N ALA A 668 11.27 -3.42 -25.23
CA ALA A 668 11.71 -4.46 -24.30
C ALA A 668 12.69 -5.44 -24.97
N GLU A 669 12.41 -5.89 -26.21
CA GLU A 669 13.33 -6.79 -26.91
C GLU A 669 14.65 -6.11 -27.25
N ARG A 670 14.60 -4.84 -27.71
CA ARG A 670 15.82 -4.06 -27.95
C ARG A 670 16.66 -3.90 -26.68
N LEU A 671 16.00 -3.68 -25.54
CA LEU A 671 16.67 -3.58 -24.24
C LEU A 671 17.32 -4.90 -23.84
N SER A 672 16.63 -6.03 -24.04
CA SER A 672 17.17 -7.37 -23.81
C SER A 672 18.43 -7.64 -24.64
N ASP A 673 18.42 -7.28 -25.93
CA ASP A 673 19.57 -7.49 -26.82
C ASP A 673 20.78 -6.64 -26.42
N LEU A 674 20.56 -5.36 -26.09
CA LEU A 674 21.62 -4.49 -25.59
C LEU A 674 22.21 -5.03 -24.28
N ARG A 675 21.37 -5.54 -23.37
CA ARG A 675 21.82 -6.18 -22.13
C ARG A 675 22.61 -7.45 -22.37
N ARG A 676 22.19 -8.32 -23.28
CA ARG A 676 22.93 -9.56 -23.64
C ARG A 676 24.33 -9.21 -24.17
N VAL A 677 24.42 -8.26 -25.11
CA VAL A 677 25.71 -7.81 -25.66
C VAL A 677 26.59 -7.18 -24.58
N ALA A 678 26.01 -6.32 -23.74
CA ALA A 678 26.73 -5.72 -22.62
C ALA A 678 27.22 -6.79 -21.61
N GLY A 679 26.40 -7.83 -21.37
CA GLY A 679 26.71 -8.91 -20.45
C GLY A 679 27.94 -9.71 -20.88
N ILE A 680 28.03 -10.05 -22.17
CA ILE A 680 29.19 -10.74 -22.75
C ILE A 680 30.46 -9.89 -22.59
N ARG A 681 30.41 -8.61 -22.97
CA ARG A 681 31.56 -7.69 -22.84
C ARG A 681 31.99 -7.51 -21.38
N LEU A 682 31.03 -7.41 -20.46
CA LEU A 682 31.30 -7.25 -19.03
C LEU A 682 32.00 -8.51 -18.50
N SER A 683 31.48 -9.69 -18.83
CA SER A 683 32.07 -10.99 -18.50
C SER A 683 33.52 -11.12 -18.95
N GLU A 684 33.83 -10.78 -20.20
CA GLU A 684 35.19 -10.86 -20.74
C GLU A 684 36.15 -9.90 -20.02
N ARG A 685 35.75 -8.64 -19.86
CA ARG A 685 36.59 -7.62 -19.20
C ARG A 685 36.85 -7.95 -17.74
N VAL A 686 35.82 -8.34 -16.99
CA VAL A 686 35.95 -8.68 -15.57
C VAL A 686 36.78 -9.95 -15.40
N THR A 687 36.58 -10.97 -16.24
CA THR A 687 37.41 -12.19 -16.20
C THR A 687 38.88 -11.91 -16.47
N GLY A 688 39.18 -11.00 -17.41
CA GLY A 688 40.55 -10.52 -17.64
C GLY A 688 41.16 -9.82 -16.42
N GLU A 689 40.38 -8.97 -15.73
CA GLU A 689 40.84 -8.29 -14.52
C GLU A 689 41.02 -9.25 -13.32
N LEU A 690 40.18 -10.28 -13.19
CA LEU A 690 40.33 -11.31 -12.16
C LEU A 690 41.65 -12.08 -12.27
N ALA A 691 42.13 -12.33 -13.48
CA ALA A 691 43.41 -13.00 -13.68
C ALA A 691 44.58 -12.20 -13.09
N ALA A 692 44.52 -10.87 -13.18
CA ALA A 692 45.51 -9.99 -12.57
C ALA A 692 45.43 -10.00 -11.02
N LEU A 693 44.22 -10.12 -10.45
CA LEU A 693 44.00 -10.15 -8.99
C LEU A 693 44.27 -11.52 -8.35
N ALA A 694 45.19 -12.31 -8.93
CA ALA A 694 45.54 -13.66 -8.51
C ALA A 694 44.36 -14.65 -8.48
N MET A 695 43.36 -14.42 -9.33
CA MET A 695 42.19 -15.27 -9.53
C MET A 695 42.12 -15.78 -10.99
N GLY A 696 43.25 -16.20 -11.56
CA GLY A 696 43.36 -16.61 -12.97
C GLY A 696 42.55 -17.85 -13.37
N ALA A 697 42.08 -18.64 -12.41
CA ALA A 697 41.16 -19.75 -12.66
C ALA A 697 39.68 -19.36 -12.53
N ALA A 698 39.38 -18.13 -12.07
CA ALA A 698 38.02 -17.66 -11.87
C ALA A 698 37.43 -17.08 -13.17
N ARG A 699 36.12 -17.23 -13.35
CA ARG A 699 35.38 -16.68 -14.50
C ARG A 699 34.08 -16.03 -14.03
N ILE A 700 33.71 -14.94 -14.70
CA ILE A 700 32.43 -14.25 -14.48
C ILE A 700 31.56 -14.42 -15.71
N THR A 701 30.31 -14.86 -15.50
CA THR A 701 29.29 -14.98 -16.52
C THR A 701 28.09 -14.11 -16.15
N VAL A 702 27.68 -13.21 -17.03
CA VAL A 702 26.45 -12.43 -16.87
C VAL A 702 25.34 -13.10 -17.67
N GLU A 703 24.33 -13.59 -16.98
CA GLU A 703 23.14 -14.16 -17.60
C GLU A 703 22.00 -13.13 -17.62
N VAL A 704 21.31 -13.05 -18.76
CA VAL A 704 20.15 -12.17 -18.97
C VAL A 704 18.98 -13.06 -19.38
N ALA A 705 18.10 -13.37 -18.41
CA ALA A 705 16.89 -14.15 -18.61
C ALA A 705 15.68 -13.23 -18.79
N GLN A 706 14.66 -13.65 -19.55
CA GLN A 706 13.43 -12.87 -19.74
C GLN A 706 12.30 -13.44 -18.87
N ARG A 707 11.43 -12.56 -18.37
CA ARG A 707 10.12 -12.89 -17.77
C ARG A 707 9.01 -12.66 -18.78
N ASP A 708 7.86 -13.26 -18.51
CA ASP A 708 6.65 -13.04 -19.31
C ASP A 708 6.05 -11.65 -19.07
N GLU A 709 6.22 -11.12 -17.86
CA GLU A 709 5.68 -9.81 -17.45
C GLU A 709 6.63 -8.64 -17.78
N TYR A 710 6.03 -7.53 -18.22
CA TYR A 710 6.72 -6.26 -18.42
C TYR A 710 6.72 -5.43 -17.13
N THR A 711 7.87 -4.90 -16.76
CA THR A 711 8.04 -4.02 -15.59
C THR A 711 8.57 -2.67 -16.03
N ALA A 712 8.58 -1.64 -15.16
CA ALA A 712 9.20 -0.34 -15.45
C ALA A 712 10.70 -0.38 -15.84
N SER A 713 11.36 -1.54 -15.74
CA SER A 713 12.76 -1.74 -16.13
C SER A 713 12.96 -2.72 -17.30
N GLY A 714 11.88 -3.10 -17.98
CA GLY A 714 11.86 -4.13 -19.01
C GLY A 714 11.38 -5.47 -18.46
N ARG A 715 11.73 -6.54 -19.17
CA ARG A 715 11.38 -7.93 -18.79
C ARG A 715 12.59 -8.78 -18.39
N ASP A 716 13.77 -8.19 -18.30
CA ASP A 716 15.01 -8.92 -18.06
C ASP A 716 15.32 -9.09 -16.56
N VAL A 717 15.79 -10.29 -16.23
CA VAL A 717 16.43 -10.64 -14.97
C VAL A 717 17.91 -10.84 -15.24
N VAL A 718 18.74 -9.97 -14.66
CA VAL A 718 20.18 -10.04 -14.79
C VAL A 718 20.76 -10.77 -13.59
N SER A 719 21.58 -11.79 -13.85
CA SER A 719 22.30 -12.57 -12.84
C SER A 719 23.80 -12.58 -13.14
N ILE A 720 24.64 -12.14 -12.20
CA ILE A 720 26.10 -12.25 -12.30
C ILE A 720 26.55 -13.50 -11.55
N LEU A 721 27.12 -14.45 -12.30
CA LEU A 721 27.59 -15.74 -11.81
C LEU A 721 29.11 -15.75 -11.72
N LEU A 722 29.63 -16.24 -10.59
CA LEU A 722 31.05 -16.49 -10.35
C LEU A 722 31.33 -17.98 -10.37
N GLN A 723 32.28 -18.37 -11.20
CA GLN A 723 32.95 -19.65 -11.14
C GLN A 723 34.34 -19.41 -10.52
N PRO A 724 34.62 -19.84 -9.28
CA PRO A 724 35.85 -19.47 -8.56
C PRO A 724 37.11 -20.19 -9.08
N HIS A 725 36.97 -21.40 -9.62
CA HIS A 725 38.09 -22.16 -10.19
C HIS A 725 37.62 -23.08 -11.33
N ALA A 726 38.58 -23.61 -12.11
CA ALA A 726 38.30 -24.61 -13.14
C ALA A 726 37.58 -25.82 -12.52
N GLY A 727 36.42 -26.18 -13.07
CA GLY A 727 35.59 -27.31 -12.60
C GLY A 727 34.55 -26.98 -11.52
N ALA A 728 34.50 -25.76 -10.96
CA ALA A 728 33.38 -25.35 -10.11
C ALA A 728 32.14 -24.98 -10.95
N GLU A 729 30.94 -25.24 -10.41
CA GLU A 729 29.71 -24.73 -11.01
C GLU A 729 29.60 -23.21 -10.82
N PRO A 730 29.21 -22.45 -11.88
CA PRO A 730 28.92 -21.03 -11.75
C PRO A 730 27.78 -20.79 -10.75
N ARG A 731 27.97 -19.90 -9.79
CA ARG A 731 26.95 -19.55 -8.79
C ARG A 731 26.77 -18.04 -8.67
N PRO A 732 25.56 -17.56 -8.30
CA PRO A 732 25.37 -16.15 -8.03
C PRO A 732 26.35 -15.63 -6.97
N LEU A 733 26.86 -14.41 -7.15
CA LEU A 733 27.88 -13.79 -6.28
C LEU A 733 27.58 -13.87 -4.77
N GLY A 734 26.29 -13.98 -4.40
CA GLY A 734 25.86 -14.10 -3.01
C GLY A 734 26.06 -15.46 -2.33
N ARG A 735 26.40 -16.54 -3.06
CA ARG A 735 26.34 -17.94 -2.55
C ARG A 735 27.54 -18.82 -2.93
N GLY A 736 28.77 -18.30 -2.96
CA GLY A 736 29.90 -19.16 -3.38
C GLY A 736 31.35 -18.71 -3.17
N ALA A 737 31.62 -17.63 -2.45
CA ALA A 737 33.00 -17.12 -2.29
C ALA A 737 33.35 -16.79 -0.83
N SER A 738 34.63 -16.91 -0.47
CA SER A 738 35.18 -16.36 0.78
C SER A 738 35.11 -14.82 0.77
N GLY A 739 35.04 -14.17 1.94
CA GLY A 739 34.92 -12.70 2.05
C GLY A 739 35.98 -11.94 1.24
N GLY A 740 37.24 -12.36 1.33
CA GLY A 740 38.35 -11.74 0.58
C GLY A 740 38.32 -12.01 -0.93
N GLU A 741 37.83 -13.16 -1.39
CA GLU A 741 37.65 -13.45 -2.82
C GLU A 741 36.55 -12.59 -3.41
N LEU A 742 35.45 -12.43 -2.68
CA LEU A 742 34.35 -11.58 -3.09
C LEU A 742 34.80 -10.11 -3.19
N SER A 743 35.54 -9.59 -2.21
CA SER A 743 36.06 -8.20 -2.29
C SER A 743 36.94 -7.96 -3.51
N ARG A 744 37.74 -8.96 -3.92
CA ARG A 744 38.54 -8.87 -5.17
C ARG A 744 37.69 -8.94 -6.43
N VAL A 745 36.66 -9.78 -6.44
CA VAL A 745 35.69 -9.84 -7.55
C VAL A 745 34.94 -8.52 -7.69
N MET A 746 34.55 -7.90 -6.58
CA MET A 746 33.92 -6.59 -6.58
C MET A 746 34.89 -5.51 -7.10
N LEU A 747 36.15 -5.51 -6.67
CA LEU A 747 37.16 -4.61 -7.22
C LEU A 747 37.31 -4.76 -8.74
N ALA A 748 37.38 -5.99 -9.26
CA ALA A 748 37.47 -6.23 -10.70
C ALA A 748 36.24 -5.70 -11.44
N LEU A 749 35.04 -5.92 -10.89
CA LEU A 749 33.79 -5.44 -11.45
C LEU A 749 33.74 -3.90 -11.47
N GLU A 750 34.06 -3.25 -10.36
CA GLU A 750 34.03 -1.79 -10.24
C GLU A 750 35.10 -1.11 -11.09
N VAL A 751 36.32 -1.68 -11.19
CA VAL A 751 37.34 -1.16 -12.11
C VAL A 751 36.85 -1.16 -13.56
N VAL A 752 36.09 -2.19 -13.96
CA VAL A 752 35.54 -2.30 -15.31
C VAL A 752 34.35 -1.34 -15.52
N ILE A 753 33.45 -1.22 -14.53
CA ILE A 753 32.27 -0.35 -14.59
C ILE A 753 32.66 1.13 -14.49
N ALA A 754 33.54 1.50 -13.54
CA ALA A 754 33.97 2.87 -13.29
C ALA A 754 34.73 3.49 -14.48
N ALA A 755 35.31 2.65 -15.36
CA ALA A 755 35.87 3.11 -16.62
C ALA A 755 34.82 3.66 -17.60
N THR A 756 33.55 3.34 -17.39
CA THR A 756 32.41 3.72 -18.25
C THR A 756 31.48 4.70 -17.55
N ASP A 757 31.29 4.56 -16.23
CA ASP A 757 30.48 5.45 -15.39
C ASP A 757 31.09 5.60 -13.98
N PRO A 758 31.77 6.72 -13.67
CA PRO A 758 32.49 6.88 -12.41
C PRO A 758 31.55 7.15 -11.23
N VAL A 759 31.53 6.21 -10.28
CA VAL A 759 30.97 6.46 -8.95
C VAL A 759 31.95 7.30 -8.12
N PRO A 760 31.50 8.19 -7.20
CA PRO A 760 32.39 9.21 -6.66
C PRO A 760 33.39 8.71 -5.61
N THR A 761 32.96 7.83 -4.71
CA THR A 761 33.80 7.27 -3.63
C THR A 761 33.59 5.77 -3.45
N PHE A 762 34.69 5.03 -3.35
CA PHE A 762 34.74 3.60 -3.03
C PHE A 762 35.44 3.36 -1.69
N VAL A 763 34.88 2.49 -0.87
CA VAL A 763 35.48 2.04 0.40
C VAL A 763 35.69 0.54 0.33
N PHE A 764 36.92 0.06 0.50
CA PHE A 764 37.25 -1.36 0.51
C PHE A 764 37.75 -1.80 1.90
N ASP A 765 37.09 -2.80 2.45
CA ASP A 765 37.48 -3.51 3.68
C ASP A 765 37.89 -4.95 3.31
N GLU A 766 38.97 -5.44 3.92
CA GLU A 766 39.50 -6.79 3.73
C GLU A 766 39.84 -7.19 2.26
N VAL A 767 40.07 -6.23 1.36
CA VAL A 767 40.46 -6.52 -0.05
C VAL A 767 41.78 -7.30 -0.14
N ASP A 768 42.63 -7.15 0.86
CA ASP A 768 43.93 -7.78 1.00
C ASP A 768 43.91 -9.08 1.83
N ALA A 769 42.72 -9.54 2.26
CA ALA A 769 42.59 -10.73 3.09
C ALA A 769 42.98 -12.01 2.33
N GLY A 770 43.92 -12.77 2.91
CA GLY A 770 44.40 -14.04 2.35
C GLY A 770 45.30 -13.87 1.12
N VAL A 771 45.86 -12.68 0.90
CA VAL A 771 46.73 -12.36 -0.24
C VAL A 771 48.10 -11.89 0.25
N GLY A 772 49.18 -12.23 -0.46
CA GLY A 772 50.54 -11.79 -0.15
C GLY A 772 51.43 -11.73 -1.38
N GLY A 773 52.59 -11.09 -1.26
CA GLY A 773 53.60 -11.01 -2.32
C GLY A 773 53.14 -10.22 -3.55
N ALA A 774 53.41 -10.74 -4.74
CA ALA A 774 53.14 -10.06 -6.02
C ALA A 774 51.66 -9.72 -6.23
N SER A 775 50.75 -10.55 -5.72
CA SER A 775 49.30 -10.34 -5.82
C SER A 775 48.84 -9.08 -5.06
N ALA A 776 49.48 -8.75 -3.93
CA ALA A 776 49.18 -7.55 -3.16
C ALA A 776 49.61 -6.26 -3.89
N ILE A 777 50.70 -6.34 -4.65
CA ILE A 777 51.18 -5.22 -5.51
C ILE A 777 50.15 -4.95 -6.61
N GLU A 778 49.61 -5.99 -7.25
CA GLU A 778 48.62 -5.81 -8.32
C GLU A 778 47.28 -5.28 -7.81
N ILE A 779 46.85 -5.68 -6.60
CA ILE A 779 45.71 -5.07 -5.90
C ILE A 779 45.96 -3.57 -5.68
N GLY A 780 47.11 -3.20 -5.12
CA GLY A 780 47.49 -1.80 -4.90
C GLY A 780 47.48 -0.98 -6.20
N ARG A 781 48.00 -1.57 -7.29
CA ARG A 781 48.00 -0.95 -8.62
C ARG A 781 46.59 -0.71 -9.16
N ARG A 782 45.66 -1.65 -8.99
CA ARG A 782 44.26 -1.50 -9.44
C ARG A 782 43.50 -0.47 -8.63
N LEU A 783 43.71 -0.44 -7.32
CA LEU A 783 43.16 0.59 -6.44
C LEU A 783 43.68 1.98 -6.81
N ALA A 784 44.97 2.12 -7.12
CA ALA A 784 45.54 3.37 -7.61
C ALA A 784 44.98 3.79 -8.97
N ARG A 785 44.75 2.84 -9.88
CA ARG A 785 44.11 3.12 -11.18
C ARG A 785 42.66 3.60 -11.01
N LEU A 786 41.89 2.94 -10.13
CA LEU A 786 40.53 3.37 -9.80
C LEU A 786 40.53 4.77 -9.15
N ALA A 787 41.55 5.06 -8.33
CA ALA A 787 41.72 6.34 -7.67
C ALA A 787 42.02 7.52 -8.60
N GLN A 788 42.30 7.27 -9.89
CA GLN A 788 42.46 8.33 -10.89
C GLN A 788 41.12 8.94 -11.28
N THR A 789 40.02 8.19 -11.17
CA THR A 789 38.67 8.63 -11.58
C THR A 789 37.69 8.72 -10.42
N ALA A 790 37.98 8.09 -9.28
CA ALA A 790 37.15 8.10 -8.08
C ALA A 790 38.00 8.29 -6.80
N GLN A 791 37.37 8.62 -5.68
CA GLN A 791 38.01 8.53 -4.37
C GLN A 791 38.02 7.06 -3.91
N VAL A 792 39.14 6.56 -3.41
CA VAL A 792 39.28 5.18 -2.94
C VAL A 792 39.80 5.19 -1.51
N ILE A 793 39.09 4.54 -0.59
CA ILE A 793 39.47 4.41 0.82
C ILE A 793 39.64 2.92 1.11
N VAL A 794 40.83 2.49 1.50
CA VAL A 794 41.11 1.07 1.76
C VAL A 794 41.61 0.89 3.17
N VAL A 795 40.99 -0.04 3.89
CA VAL A 795 41.50 -0.54 5.17
C VAL A 795 42.44 -1.71 4.87
N THR A 796 43.71 -1.57 5.20
CA THR A 796 44.73 -2.57 4.85
C THR A 796 45.73 -2.81 5.99
N HIS A 797 46.34 -3.99 5.97
CA HIS A 797 47.48 -4.35 6.80
C HIS A 797 48.73 -4.69 5.96
N LEU A 798 48.62 -4.69 4.63
CA LEU A 798 49.72 -4.97 3.72
C LEU A 798 50.41 -3.68 3.30
N ALA A 799 51.71 -3.60 3.57
CA ALA A 799 52.56 -2.51 3.09
C ALA A 799 52.51 -2.40 1.56
N GLN A 800 52.44 -3.51 0.85
CA GLN A 800 52.39 -3.58 -0.62
C GLN A 800 51.18 -2.83 -1.20
N VAL A 801 50.06 -2.78 -0.48
CA VAL A 801 48.86 -2.03 -0.90
C VAL A 801 48.98 -0.57 -0.47
N ALA A 802 49.39 -0.31 0.78
CA ALA A 802 49.55 1.05 1.32
C ALA A 802 50.62 1.89 0.58
N ALA A 803 51.58 1.24 -0.08
CA ALA A 803 52.60 1.91 -0.91
C ALA A 803 51.99 2.76 -2.04
N PHE A 804 50.87 2.30 -2.60
CA PHE A 804 50.18 2.94 -3.73
C PHE A 804 49.27 4.10 -3.31
N ALA A 805 49.04 4.29 -2.01
CA ALA A 805 48.13 5.32 -1.52
C ALA A 805 48.72 6.74 -1.70
N THR A 806 47.88 7.68 -2.11
CA THR A 806 48.22 9.11 -2.16
C THR A 806 48.09 9.76 -0.79
N ASN A 807 47.24 9.22 0.09
CA ASN A 807 47.06 9.62 1.47
C ASN A 807 47.19 8.40 2.38
N HIS A 808 47.93 8.50 3.49
CA HIS A 808 48.14 7.38 4.41
C HIS A 808 47.78 7.81 5.83
N LEU A 809 46.72 7.21 6.38
CA LEU A 809 46.28 7.45 7.74
C LEU A 809 46.62 6.24 8.62
N SER A 810 47.18 6.47 9.80
CA SER A 810 47.40 5.42 10.81
C SER A 810 46.54 5.66 12.05
N VAL A 811 45.93 4.59 12.53
CA VAL A 811 45.12 4.56 13.76
C VAL A 811 45.92 3.87 14.86
N VAL A 812 46.34 4.64 15.87
CA VAL A 812 47.20 4.21 16.99
C VAL A 812 46.42 4.29 18.29
N LYS A 813 46.54 3.30 19.19
CA LYS A 813 45.93 3.39 20.52
C LYS A 813 46.65 4.42 21.39
N ASP A 814 45.88 5.19 22.15
CA ASP A 814 46.43 5.98 23.26
C ASP A 814 46.78 5.06 24.44
N SER A 815 47.55 5.55 25.42
CA SER A 815 48.06 4.75 26.56
C SER A 815 46.97 4.03 27.37
N ASP A 816 45.74 4.56 27.35
CA ASP A 816 44.59 4.03 28.07
C ASP A 816 43.76 3.00 27.25
N GLY A 817 44.27 2.58 26.08
CA GLY A 817 43.60 1.63 25.17
C GLY A 817 42.44 2.23 24.36
N ALA A 818 42.12 3.51 24.60
CA ALA A 818 41.16 4.31 23.86
C ALA A 818 41.77 4.96 22.61
N VAL A 819 40.97 5.18 21.58
CA VAL A 819 41.35 6.03 20.43
C VAL A 819 40.82 7.45 20.71
N THR A 820 41.72 8.43 20.85
CA THR A 820 41.39 9.85 21.08
C THR A 820 41.65 10.66 19.80
N ALA A 821 41.34 11.96 19.77
CA ALA A 821 41.53 12.77 18.56
C ALA A 821 42.98 12.79 18.09
N SER A 822 43.93 12.54 18.99
CA SER A 822 45.37 12.46 18.73
C SER A 822 45.84 11.10 18.17
N SER A 823 44.93 10.11 18.11
CA SER A 823 45.19 8.72 17.74
C SER A 823 45.07 8.43 16.25
N VAL A 824 44.48 9.32 15.45
CA VAL A 824 44.50 9.22 13.98
C VAL A 824 45.49 10.24 13.45
N ARG A 825 46.53 9.78 12.75
CA ARG A 825 47.57 10.63 12.18
C ARG A 825 47.68 10.41 10.68
N GLN A 826 47.75 11.51 9.94
CA GLN A 826 48.20 11.49 8.56
C GLN A 826 49.72 11.32 8.55
N LEU A 827 50.21 10.38 7.76
CA LEU A 827 51.61 10.00 7.68
C LEU A 827 52.23 10.53 6.39
N ASP A 828 53.27 11.34 6.55
CA ASP A 828 54.04 11.93 5.46
C ASP A 828 55.53 11.68 5.67
N GLY A 829 56.32 11.72 4.58
CA GLY A 829 57.78 11.64 4.65
C GLY A 829 58.29 10.41 5.41
N ASP A 830 59.15 10.64 6.41
CA ASP A 830 59.78 9.58 7.21
C ASP A 830 58.78 8.82 8.09
N ASP A 831 57.72 9.46 8.59
CA ASP A 831 56.69 8.80 9.40
C ASP A 831 55.93 7.73 8.58
N ARG A 832 55.73 8.01 7.29
CA ARG A 832 55.15 7.03 6.35
C ARG A 832 56.11 5.86 6.12
N VAL A 833 57.40 6.10 5.96
CA VAL A 833 58.40 5.04 5.75
C VAL A 833 58.51 4.16 7.01
N ALA A 834 58.48 4.75 8.20
CA ALA A 834 58.52 4.03 9.47
C ALA A 834 57.29 3.13 9.67
N GLU A 835 56.08 3.62 9.37
CA GLU A 835 54.86 2.79 9.40
C GLU A 835 54.92 1.65 8.38
N MET A 836 55.45 1.91 7.19
CA MET A 836 55.62 0.88 6.15
C MET A 836 56.63 -0.19 6.58
N ALA A 837 57.75 0.20 7.19
CA ALA A 837 58.73 -0.73 7.77
C ALA A 837 58.11 -1.56 8.90
N ARG A 838 57.23 -0.96 9.73
CA ARG A 838 56.44 -1.66 10.75
C ARG A 838 55.49 -2.68 10.14
N LEU A 839 54.79 -2.35 9.05
CA LEU A 839 53.89 -3.28 8.36
C LEU A 839 54.65 -4.44 7.70
N LEU A 840 55.86 -4.20 7.20
CA LEU A 840 56.71 -5.22 6.55
C LEU A 840 57.40 -6.16 7.54
N SER A 841 57.94 -5.62 8.63
CA SER A 841 58.88 -6.34 9.51
C SER A 841 58.50 -6.35 10.99
N GLY A 842 57.42 -5.64 11.37
CA GLY A 842 57.03 -5.43 12.77
C GLY A 842 57.92 -4.44 13.53
N LEU A 843 59.04 -4.01 12.94
CA LEU A 843 60.04 -3.15 13.56
C LEU A 843 60.12 -1.81 12.81
N PRO A 844 59.61 -0.70 13.38
CA PRO A 844 59.60 0.60 12.71
C PRO A 844 61.00 1.19 12.46
N ASP A 845 61.98 0.86 13.31
CA ASP A 845 63.32 1.45 13.28
C ASP A 845 64.39 0.54 12.62
N SER A 846 63.97 -0.57 12.00
CA SER A 846 64.91 -1.48 11.33
C SER A 846 65.49 -0.84 10.05
N GLU A 847 66.81 -0.67 9.97
CA GLU A 847 67.46 -0.09 8.78
C GLU A 847 67.13 -0.86 7.48
N THR A 848 67.07 -2.19 7.55
CA THR A 848 66.71 -3.04 6.41
C THR A 848 65.22 -2.89 6.05
N GLY A 849 64.35 -2.75 7.06
CA GLY A 849 62.92 -2.52 6.87
C GLY A 849 62.62 -1.15 6.25
N LEU A 850 63.32 -0.10 6.70
CA LEU A 850 63.21 1.25 6.15
C LEU A 850 63.69 1.31 4.70
N THR A 851 64.76 0.61 4.36
CA THR A 851 65.26 0.52 2.98
C THR A 851 64.23 -0.14 2.07
N HIS A 852 63.70 -1.29 2.48
CA HIS A 852 62.67 -2.00 1.71
C HIS A 852 61.37 -1.20 1.58
N ALA A 853 60.97 -0.46 2.62
CA ALA A 853 59.82 0.44 2.57
C ALA A 853 59.99 1.57 1.55
N ARG A 854 61.18 2.17 1.45
CA ARG A 854 61.48 3.22 0.45
C ARG A 854 61.43 2.67 -0.98
N GLU A 855 62.06 1.52 -1.23
CA GLU A 855 62.03 0.84 -2.53
C GLU A 855 60.60 0.54 -2.98
N LEU A 856 59.76 0.07 -2.05
CA LEU A 856 58.37 -0.26 -2.35
C LEU A 856 57.52 0.98 -2.69
N ILE A 857 57.71 2.10 -1.97
CA ILE A 857 57.03 3.37 -2.27
C ILE A 857 57.49 3.91 -3.62
N GLU A 858 58.78 3.82 -3.94
CA GLU A 858 59.33 4.27 -5.22
C GLU A 858 58.81 3.42 -6.39
N THR A 859 58.85 2.10 -6.25
CA THR A 859 58.29 1.16 -7.22
C THR A 859 56.80 1.40 -7.45
N ALA A 860 56.04 1.66 -6.38
CA ALA A 860 54.61 1.97 -6.49
C ALA A 860 54.36 3.28 -7.27
N ARG A 861 55.22 4.30 -7.10
CA ARG A 861 55.13 5.54 -7.88
C ARG A 861 55.44 5.32 -9.35
N GLU A 862 56.47 4.51 -9.67
CA GLU A 862 56.83 4.17 -11.05
C GLU A 862 55.75 3.35 -11.78
N LEU A 863 55.02 2.49 -11.07
CA LEU A 863 53.98 1.64 -11.67
C LEU A 863 52.64 2.36 -11.92
N VAL A 864 52.45 3.54 -11.32
CA VAL A 864 51.24 4.38 -11.44
C VAL A 864 51.44 5.52 -12.44
N GLY A 865 52.67 6.05 -12.54
CA GLY A 865 53.07 7.04 -13.56
C GLY A 865 53.19 6.43 -14.95
#